data_AF-A0A1Y6C1D9-F1
#
_entry.id   AF-A0A1Y6C1D9-F1
#
_cell.length_a   1.000
_cell.length_b   1.000
_cell.length_c   1.000
_cell.angle_alpha   90.00
_cell.angle_beta   90.00
_cell.angle_gamma   90.00
#
_symmetry.space_group_name_H-M   'P 1'
#
loop_
_entity.id
_entity.type
_entity.pdbx_description
1 polymer ?
#
loop_
_entity_poly.entity_id
_entity_poly.type
_entity_poly.pdbx_seq_one_letter_code
_entity_poly.pdbx_strand_id
1 'polypeptide(L)'
;MSVKKFLLTLFTVLPGTTLLGNLKVELSPLTERRVAECGVEQYKEKINHPSCGVDSYKEGTGGACGVKSYKSMRVKACGVALYNEGTGGPCGYINDVQKTCKVKNLGGGCLIPGDEVINRRGKVCRHEDFGVQVYKRCRKAEFGVEEYKTCKSAVFGTNWKSCRLAEFGVDSYNSCKIRKTQYELDVYLASTKPYIEVNAINMARSQQSYLFSAGQKQQLGCLIKRWEDDFLFEDVVLDMKNSFAATFGEEFDPNQFSCNDMNMLPKLSYQGKLCDDYTDSQLSTALAKEGLSSSERFFINACQDKKLYMDYRQWFLDQGTEVQNLLWDVVARADSGYKDKLTKLKESISKHKIDFASNVTIVVRMDGMNGSNPEPKLVNEGRYKIISDLSDKCMNLKISSLDDAAGLRSKQNIHQWGCPVGDSEWTNNFFNLTYTAMGRLEIKSLFSDLCLHNDNGNAVQEYCSMATSYALEKVGSDFLIKDEYGKCAESVSYGDGDNVVFETCNSQKSGQKWKLERMDGESNPGSSVEPILPAGDFSFRSKSSNKCLNLKISNLSDSNGYQEYQPFHQWDCPSTNSEWTNNYLKVRYDNDSFKLESLFSSLCLKDNGSSVVQVNCLDASKLTAVKQGSGYAIKDLVSGRCLRTTGWGNGDKVVFGNCDNDTQTEWTLSPAYN
;
A
#
# COMPACT_ATOMS: atom_id res chain seq x y z
N MET A 1 -30.22 29.50 13.02
CA MET A 1 -30.45 28.21 12.34
C MET A 1 -29.28 27.99 11.39
N SER A 2 -28.50 26.93 11.63
CA SER A 2 -27.07 26.87 11.27
C SER A 2 -26.80 26.13 9.95
N VAL A 3 -25.86 26.69 9.19
CA VAL A 3 -25.32 26.35 7.86
C VAL A 3 -24.60 24.98 7.80
N LYS A 4 -24.84 24.08 8.76
CA LYS A 4 -24.11 22.79 8.90
C LYS A 4 -24.54 21.66 7.95
N LYS A 5 -25.58 21.84 7.11
CA LYS A 5 -26.10 20.75 6.24
C LYS A 5 -25.55 20.72 4.82
N PHE A 6 -24.75 21.70 4.39
CA PHE A 6 -24.43 21.88 2.96
C PHE A 6 -23.03 21.42 2.52
N LEU A 7 -22.20 20.92 3.44
CA LEU A 7 -20.84 20.45 3.14
C LEU A 7 -20.66 18.93 3.17
N LEU A 8 -21.74 18.15 3.32
CA LEU A 8 -21.69 16.68 3.45
C LEU A 8 -22.13 15.90 2.20
N THR A 9 -22.41 16.57 1.08
CA THR A 9 -22.99 15.93 -0.12
C THR A 9 -21.98 15.71 -1.26
N LEU A 10 -20.66 15.83 -1.03
CA LEU A 10 -19.67 15.72 -2.11
C LEU A 10 -18.48 14.78 -1.87
N PHE A 11 -18.51 13.92 -0.84
CA PHE A 11 -17.56 12.82 -0.69
C PHE A 11 -18.27 11.56 -0.17
N THR A 12 -19.00 10.87 -1.05
CA THR A 12 -19.35 9.45 -0.89
C THR A 12 -18.64 8.70 -2.02
N VAL A 13 -17.37 8.39 -1.78
CA VAL A 13 -16.57 7.45 -2.58
C VAL A 13 -16.68 6.11 -1.86
N LEU A 14 -17.31 5.11 -2.49
CA LEU A 14 -17.33 3.75 -1.95
C LEU A 14 -15.90 3.15 -2.03
N PRO A 15 -15.49 2.43 -0.97
CA PRO A 15 -14.18 1.81 -0.81
C PRO A 15 -14.17 0.42 -1.46
N GLY A 16 -13.01 -0.07 -1.89
CA GLY A 16 -12.86 -1.52 -2.07
C GLY A 16 -12.04 -2.05 -3.23
N THR A 17 -11.01 -1.35 -3.71
CA THR A 17 -9.78 -2.04 -4.15
C THR A 17 -8.83 -2.09 -2.97
N THR A 18 -9.06 -2.98 -2.01
CA THR A 18 -8.03 -3.37 -1.05
C THR A 18 -7.27 -4.56 -1.64
N LEU A 19 -6.21 -4.24 -2.38
CA LEU A 19 -5.00 -5.03 -2.41
C LEU A 19 -4.45 -5.09 -0.97
N LEU A 20 -5.06 -5.90 -0.11
CA LEU A 20 -4.45 -6.32 1.14
C LEU A 20 -3.51 -7.49 0.80
N GLY A 21 -2.45 -7.17 0.07
CA GLY A 21 -1.19 -7.78 0.47
C GLY A 21 -1.01 -7.36 1.91
N ASN A 22 -0.98 -8.32 2.84
CA ASN A 22 -0.73 -8.12 4.26
C ASN A 22 0.34 -7.04 4.44
N LEU A 23 -0.07 -5.78 4.61
CA LEU A 23 0.84 -4.70 4.94
C LEU A 23 1.03 -4.86 6.43
N LYS A 24 1.77 -5.92 6.77
CA LYS A 24 2.38 -6.09 8.06
C LYS A 24 3.22 -4.83 8.19
N VAL A 25 2.69 -3.84 8.91
CA VAL A 25 3.45 -2.66 9.30
C VAL A 25 4.54 -3.25 10.19
N GLU A 26 5.66 -3.60 9.57
CA GLU A 26 6.84 -4.00 10.31
C GLU A 26 7.12 -2.85 11.25
N LEU A 27 6.93 -3.11 12.55
CA LEU A 27 7.34 -2.21 13.61
C LEU A 27 8.76 -1.80 13.28
N SER A 28 8.94 -0.53 12.89
CA SER A 28 10.27 -0.02 12.61
C SER A 28 11.11 -0.30 13.85
N PRO A 29 12.24 -1.03 13.71
CA PRO A 29 13.04 -1.37 14.87
C PRO A 29 13.39 -0.10 15.61
N LEU A 30 13.24 -0.13 16.95
CA LEU A 30 13.61 0.98 17.84
C LEU A 30 14.99 1.49 17.41
N THR A 31 15.02 2.64 16.75
CA THR A 31 16.27 3.14 16.21
C THR A 31 16.84 4.11 17.22
N GLU A 32 17.98 3.78 17.81
CA GLU A 32 18.74 4.77 18.59
C GLU A 32 19.25 5.82 17.61
N ARG A 33 18.61 7.00 17.60
CA ARG A 33 19.00 8.12 16.74
C ARG A 33 19.23 9.37 17.58
N ARG A 34 20.25 10.14 17.23
CA ARG A 34 20.38 11.54 17.64
C ARG A 34 19.61 12.39 16.62
N VAL A 35 18.36 12.71 16.92
CA VAL A 35 17.53 13.58 16.08
C VAL A 35 17.13 14.83 16.87
N ALA A 36 16.88 15.94 16.15
CA ALA A 36 16.68 17.26 16.73
C ALA A 36 15.49 17.31 17.70
N GLU A 37 14.48 16.48 17.44
CA GLU A 37 13.24 16.27 18.19
C GLU A 37 13.49 15.73 19.61
N CYS A 38 14.64 15.09 19.86
CA CYS A 38 15.06 14.71 21.20
C CYS A 38 15.53 15.91 22.04
N GLY A 39 15.53 17.13 21.47
CA GLY A 39 15.95 18.35 22.16
C GLY A 39 17.44 18.37 22.52
N VAL A 40 18.25 17.46 21.98
CA VAL A 40 19.69 17.36 22.30
C VAL A 40 20.45 18.63 21.87
N GLU A 41 20.03 19.26 20.77
CA GLU A 41 20.55 20.57 20.33
C GLU A 41 19.99 21.72 21.19
N GLN A 42 18.69 21.70 21.54
CA GLN A 42 18.07 22.70 22.44
C GLN A 42 18.59 22.65 23.88
N TYR A 43 19.18 21.53 24.30
CA TYR A 43 19.77 21.42 25.63
C TYR A 43 21.02 22.28 25.78
N LYS A 44 21.74 22.61 24.69
CA LYS A 44 22.80 23.64 24.75
C LYS A 44 22.27 25.01 25.17
N GLU A 45 21.00 25.31 24.88
CA GLU A 45 20.32 26.56 25.26
C GLU A 45 19.54 26.45 26.58
N LYS A 46 18.91 25.30 26.88
CA LYS A 46 18.19 25.03 28.16
C LYS A 46 19.05 24.63 29.35
N ILE A 47 20.36 24.43 29.15
CA ILE A 47 21.36 24.27 30.22
C ILE A 47 21.36 25.45 31.20
N ASN A 48 20.79 26.60 30.82
CA ASN A 48 20.68 27.77 31.68
C ASN A 48 19.38 27.81 32.53
N HIS A 49 18.68 26.67 32.70
CA HIS A 49 17.51 26.62 33.59
C HIS A 49 17.97 26.40 35.05
N PRO A 50 17.56 27.24 36.03
CA PRO A 50 18.02 27.16 37.43
C PRO A 50 17.82 25.79 38.11
N SER A 51 16.88 24.99 37.60
CA SER A 51 16.55 23.66 38.14
C SER A 51 17.47 22.53 37.67
N CYS A 52 18.19 22.70 36.56
CA CYS A 52 19.07 21.66 36.02
C CYS A 52 20.49 21.69 36.60
N GLY A 53 20.79 22.61 37.52
CA GLY A 53 22.04 22.64 38.29
C GLY A 53 23.31 22.85 37.47
N VAL A 54 23.24 23.03 36.14
CA VAL A 54 24.42 23.21 35.29
C VAL A 54 25.00 24.62 35.47
N ASP A 55 24.16 25.63 35.67
CA ASP A 55 24.61 26.97 36.09
C ASP A 55 25.17 26.94 37.50
N SER A 56 24.50 26.30 38.47
CA SER A 56 25.05 26.11 39.83
C SER A 56 26.35 25.30 39.85
N TYR A 57 26.56 24.41 38.87
CA TYR A 57 27.77 23.63 38.69
C TYR A 57 28.90 24.47 38.09
N LYS A 58 28.62 25.26 37.03
CA LYS A 58 29.57 26.18 36.39
C LYS A 58 29.95 27.36 37.30
N GLU A 59 28.99 27.92 38.04
CA GLU A 59 29.18 28.97 39.06
C GLU A 59 29.81 28.43 40.35
N GLY A 60 29.75 27.12 40.57
CA GLY A 60 30.40 26.44 41.69
C GLY A 60 29.69 26.61 43.03
N THR A 61 28.38 26.87 43.04
CA THR A 61 27.56 27.19 44.22
C THR A 61 26.69 26.02 44.71
N GLY A 62 26.60 24.91 43.98
CA GLY A 62 25.81 23.74 44.37
C GLY A 62 26.36 23.01 45.62
N GLY A 63 25.51 22.81 46.63
CA GLY A 63 25.86 22.33 47.97
C GLY A 63 26.46 20.91 48.05
N ALA A 64 26.28 20.06 47.03
CA ALA A 64 26.80 18.69 47.01
C ALA A 64 27.92 18.43 45.98
N CYS A 65 27.95 19.15 44.85
CA CYS A 65 28.82 18.82 43.70
C CYS A 65 29.39 20.04 42.94
N GLY A 66 29.35 21.25 43.50
CA GLY A 66 29.87 22.45 42.84
C GLY A 66 31.40 22.44 42.68
N VAL A 67 31.89 22.93 41.53
CA VAL A 67 33.33 22.99 41.20
C VAL A 67 34.16 23.72 42.27
N LYS A 68 33.59 24.69 42.98
CA LYS A 68 34.26 25.46 44.05
C LYS A 68 34.40 24.64 45.34
N SER A 69 33.36 23.92 45.75
CA SER A 69 33.41 22.96 46.87
C SER A 69 34.35 21.79 46.58
N TYR A 70 34.33 21.27 45.35
CA TYR A 70 35.30 20.26 44.92
C TYR A 70 36.73 20.79 44.96
N LYS A 71 36.99 21.98 44.42
CA LYS A 71 38.34 22.59 44.46
C LYS A 71 38.78 22.91 45.89
N SER A 72 37.90 23.40 46.76
CA SER A 72 38.26 23.72 48.14
C SER A 72 38.52 22.47 48.99
N MET A 73 37.68 21.43 48.87
CA MET A 73 37.91 20.15 49.55
C MET A 73 39.12 19.41 49.00
N ARG A 74 39.33 19.41 47.67
CA ARG A 74 40.50 18.76 47.05
C ARG A 74 41.82 19.43 47.45
N VAL A 75 41.88 20.75 47.47
CA VAL A 75 43.11 21.47 47.85
C VAL A 75 43.46 21.22 49.32
N LYS A 76 42.45 21.15 50.21
CA LYS A 76 42.64 20.94 51.65
C LYS A 76 42.90 19.48 52.03
N ALA A 77 42.17 18.53 51.46
CA ALA A 77 42.27 17.10 51.81
C ALA A 77 43.39 16.37 51.05
N CYS A 78 43.78 16.85 49.86
CA CYS A 78 44.75 16.17 49.00
C CYS A 78 46.12 16.89 48.91
N GLY A 79 46.37 17.92 49.73
CA GLY A 79 47.68 18.58 49.82
C GLY A 79 48.19 19.24 48.53
N VAL A 80 47.32 19.54 47.56
CA VAL A 80 47.72 19.93 46.18
C VAL A 80 48.57 21.20 46.14
N ALA A 81 48.33 22.15 47.05
CA ALA A 81 49.14 23.38 47.13
C ALA A 81 50.58 23.08 47.56
N LEU A 82 50.77 22.26 48.60
CA LEU A 82 52.08 21.83 49.09
C LEU A 82 52.84 20.96 48.06
N TYR A 83 52.12 20.15 47.28
CA TYR A 83 52.71 19.38 46.18
C TYR A 83 53.24 20.29 45.06
N ASN A 84 52.49 21.33 44.71
CA ASN A 84 52.90 22.30 43.70
C ASN A 84 54.04 23.21 44.19
N GLU A 85 54.07 23.56 45.48
CA GLU A 85 55.20 24.27 46.10
C GLU A 85 56.47 23.41 46.13
N GLY A 86 56.34 22.12 46.46
CA GLY A 86 57.41 21.12 46.41
C GLY A 86 57.81 20.66 45.00
N THR A 87 57.27 21.26 43.94
CA THR A 87 57.74 21.03 42.56
C THR A 87 58.36 22.27 41.91
N GLY A 88 58.35 23.41 42.62
CA GLY A 88 59.06 24.64 42.28
C GLY A 88 60.52 24.68 42.74
N GLY A 89 61.12 25.88 42.72
CA GLY A 89 62.54 26.16 43.00
C GLY A 89 63.23 25.40 44.15
N PRO A 90 62.56 25.04 45.26
CA PRO A 90 63.17 24.25 46.34
C PRO A 90 63.63 22.83 45.93
N CYS A 91 63.09 22.25 44.85
CA CYS A 91 63.45 20.90 44.40
C CYS A 91 64.41 20.89 43.19
N GLY A 92 65.11 22.01 42.94
CA GLY A 92 66.24 22.13 42.00
C GLY A 92 65.87 21.91 40.53
N TYR A 93 65.74 22.99 39.76
CA TYR A 93 65.62 22.91 38.30
C TYR A 93 66.97 23.10 37.61
N ILE A 94 67.22 22.31 36.56
CA ILE A 94 68.44 22.24 35.73
C ILE A 94 68.80 23.57 35.01
N ASN A 95 67.94 24.60 35.05
CA ASN A 95 68.15 25.82 34.26
C ASN A 95 69.20 26.80 34.82
N ASP A 96 69.70 26.60 36.04
CA ASP A 96 70.75 27.48 36.59
C ASP A 96 72.17 27.10 36.14
N VAL A 97 72.42 25.88 35.65
CA VAL A 97 73.73 25.51 35.07
C VAL A 97 73.93 26.11 33.67
N GLN A 98 72.84 26.43 32.96
CA GLN A 98 72.93 27.12 31.66
C GLN A 98 73.06 28.65 31.78
N LYS A 99 72.81 29.24 32.95
CA LYS A 99 72.97 30.68 33.18
C LYS A 99 74.41 31.08 33.54
N THR A 100 75.23 30.17 34.06
CA THR A 100 76.66 30.43 34.32
C THR A 100 77.54 30.29 33.07
N CYS A 101 77.03 29.78 31.95
CA CYS A 101 77.73 29.74 30.65
C CYS A 101 77.22 30.79 29.65
N LYS A 102 76.83 31.98 30.13
CA LYS A 102 76.67 33.16 29.27
C LYS A 102 77.67 34.25 29.68
N VAL A 103 78.94 33.99 29.41
CA VAL A 103 79.88 35.07 29.07
C VAL A 103 80.04 35.04 27.56
N LYS A 104 79.43 36.01 26.87
CA LYS A 104 79.70 36.27 25.46
C LYS A 104 81.03 37.03 25.37
N ASN A 105 81.80 36.67 24.35
CA ASN A 105 82.95 37.36 23.79
C ASN A 105 84.24 37.23 24.61
N LEU A 106 85.05 36.23 24.28
CA LEU A 106 86.30 36.41 23.54
C LEU A 106 86.66 35.04 22.93
N GLY A 107 87.23 35.04 21.73
CA GLY A 107 87.61 33.82 21.02
C GLY A 107 88.57 32.96 21.84
N GLY A 108 88.22 31.69 22.02
CA GLY A 108 89.04 30.70 22.72
C GLY A 108 88.17 29.50 23.07
N GLY A 109 88.43 28.36 22.44
CA GLY A 109 87.73 27.11 22.78
C GLY A 109 87.91 26.77 24.26
N CYS A 110 86.89 26.16 24.87
CA CYS A 110 87.06 25.42 26.12
C CYS A 110 87.92 24.18 25.82
N LEU A 111 89.23 24.37 25.78
CA LEU A 111 90.20 23.29 25.92
C LEU A 111 90.31 22.98 27.41
N ILE A 112 89.86 21.78 27.81
CA ILE A 112 90.54 21.06 28.88
C ILE A 112 91.71 20.34 28.19
N PRO A 113 92.97 20.51 28.64
CA PRO A 113 94.10 19.74 28.13
C PRO A 113 93.98 18.29 28.60
N GLY A 114 94.05 17.35 27.66
CA GLY A 114 94.17 15.91 27.95
C GLY A 114 92.87 15.24 28.33
N ASP A 115 92.08 14.85 27.32
CA ASP A 115 91.68 13.45 27.14
C ASP A 115 90.88 13.30 25.85
N GLU A 116 91.12 12.18 25.18
CA GLU A 116 90.62 11.85 23.86
C GLU A 116 89.11 11.93 23.73
N VAL A 117 88.70 12.43 22.56
CA VAL A 117 87.33 12.39 22.07
C VAL A 117 86.87 10.94 21.95
N ILE A 118 86.15 10.44 22.98
CA ILE A 118 85.31 9.25 22.84
C ILE A 118 83.84 9.70 22.77
N ASN A 119 83.38 9.71 21.53
CA ASN A 119 82.01 9.89 21.11
C ASN A 119 81.13 8.73 21.62
N ARG A 120 80.50 8.85 22.80
CA ARG A 120 79.38 7.97 23.19
C ARG A 120 78.32 8.72 24.00
N ARG A 121 77.08 8.60 23.52
CA ARG A 121 75.84 8.91 24.24
C ARG A 121 75.83 8.21 25.61
N GLY A 122 75.64 8.99 26.66
CA GLY A 122 75.03 8.53 27.92
C GLY A 122 75.96 8.47 29.12
N LYS A 123 75.58 9.25 30.16
CA LYS A 123 75.99 9.18 31.59
C LYS A 123 77.50 9.46 31.77
N VAL A 124 77.92 10.41 32.59
CA VAL A 124 77.98 10.31 34.06
C VAL A 124 78.55 11.64 34.57
N CYS A 125 77.79 12.41 35.37
CA CYS A 125 78.39 13.28 36.39
C CYS A 125 78.11 12.58 37.73
N ARG A 126 79.00 11.71 38.20
CA ARG A 126 78.92 11.10 39.53
C ARG A 126 79.89 11.87 40.41
N HIS A 127 79.42 12.99 40.96
CA HIS A 127 80.08 13.63 42.10
C HIS A 127 79.25 13.32 43.34
N GLU A 128 79.86 12.89 44.44
CA GLU A 128 79.13 12.54 45.67
C GLU A 128 78.38 13.76 46.24
N ASP A 129 78.94 14.97 46.06
CA ASP A 129 78.28 16.22 46.45
C ASP A 129 77.17 16.68 45.50
N PHE A 130 77.11 16.11 44.28
CA PHE A 130 76.09 16.43 43.26
C PHE A 130 75.45 15.16 42.68
N GLY A 131 75.02 14.28 43.58
CA GLY A 131 73.75 13.55 43.53
C GLY A 131 73.21 13.03 42.19
N VAL A 132 73.90 12.11 41.53
CA VAL A 132 73.26 11.23 40.51
C VAL A 132 72.66 9.95 41.12
N GLN A 133 72.09 10.11 42.33
CA GLN A 133 70.94 9.32 42.80
C GLN A 133 69.64 10.16 42.87
N VAL A 134 69.67 11.45 42.50
CA VAL A 134 68.66 12.44 42.91
C VAL A 134 67.81 12.95 41.74
N TYR A 135 67.17 12.04 41.00
CA TYR A 135 66.00 12.42 40.19
C TYR A 135 64.76 11.58 40.54
N LYS A 136 64.56 11.35 41.85
CA LYS A 136 63.22 11.23 42.46
C LYS A 136 62.75 12.64 42.82
N ARG A 137 62.29 13.46 41.86
CA ARG A 137 61.81 14.82 42.17
C ARG A 137 60.71 14.74 43.25
N CYS A 138 61.08 15.23 44.44
CA CYS A 138 60.34 15.46 45.68
C CYS A 138 59.26 14.44 46.07
N ARG A 139 59.68 13.39 46.79
CA ARG A 139 58.82 12.38 47.44
C ARG A 139 58.89 12.43 48.97
N LYS A 140 58.93 13.62 49.57
CA LYS A 140 58.78 13.74 51.03
C LYS A 140 57.32 14.03 51.36
N ALA A 141 56.80 13.40 52.41
CA ALA A 141 55.42 13.56 52.84
C ALA A 141 55.08 15.02 53.19
N GLU A 142 56.06 15.78 53.68
CA GLU A 142 55.94 17.21 54.00
C GLU A 142 55.51 18.10 52.81
N PHE A 143 55.63 17.60 51.58
CA PHE A 143 55.14 18.27 50.36
C PHE A 143 53.79 17.72 49.87
N GLY A 144 53.00 17.09 50.73
CA GLY A 144 51.63 16.64 50.40
C GLY A 144 51.54 15.46 49.43
N VAL A 145 52.65 14.76 49.16
CA VAL A 145 52.75 13.72 48.10
C VAL A 145 51.95 12.46 48.45
N GLU A 146 51.90 12.08 49.72
CA GLU A 146 51.17 10.88 50.16
C GLU A 146 49.66 11.17 50.29
N GLU A 147 49.24 12.36 50.75
CA GLU A 147 47.82 12.79 50.68
C GLU A 147 47.33 12.92 49.24
N TYR A 148 48.16 13.39 48.32
CA TYR A 148 47.81 13.47 46.90
C TYR A 148 47.60 12.08 46.27
N LYS A 149 48.39 11.08 46.67
CA LYS A 149 48.26 9.69 46.18
C LYS A 149 47.02 9.00 46.73
N THR A 150 46.67 9.19 48.01
CA THR A 150 45.45 8.60 48.58
C THR A 150 44.18 9.20 47.95
N CYS A 151 44.25 10.45 47.48
CA CYS A 151 43.19 11.06 46.67
C CYS A 151 43.05 10.53 45.22
N LYS A 152 43.95 9.67 44.73
CA LYS A 152 43.72 8.89 43.49
C LYS A 152 42.79 7.69 43.69
N SER A 153 42.42 7.38 44.92
CA SER A 153 41.39 6.39 45.25
C SER A 153 40.00 6.86 44.82
N ALA A 154 39.15 5.93 44.37
CA ALA A 154 37.77 6.18 43.94
C ALA A 154 36.89 6.88 45.00
N VAL A 155 37.35 6.96 46.24
CA VAL A 155 36.65 7.55 47.39
C VAL A 155 36.73 9.09 47.42
N PHE A 156 37.78 9.72 46.88
CA PHE A 156 38.01 11.18 47.00
C PHE A 156 38.05 11.94 45.67
N GLY A 157 37.77 11.25 44.57
CA GLY A 157 37.56 11.85 43.27
C GLY A 157 36.57 10.98 42.53
N THR A 158 35.32 11.43 42.45
CA THR A 158 34.35 10.90 41.51
C THR A 158 35.00 10.90 40.14
N ASN A 159 35.34 9.71 39.66
CA ASN A 159 35.52 9.45 38.25
C ASN A 159 34.32 10.11 37.57
N TRP A 160 34.47 11.04 36.63
CA TRP A 160 33.32 11.68 35.98
C TRP A 160 32.33 10.65 35.41
N LYS A 161 32.80 9.42 35.15
CA LYS A 161 32.00 8.24 34.83
C LYS A 161 31.02 7.81 35.94
N SER A 162 31.16 8.22 37.20
CA SER A 162 30.23 7.90 38.30
C SER A 162 29.11 8.94 38.47
N CYS A 163 29.17 10.08 37.75
CA CYS A 163 27.97 10.91 37.50
C CYS A 163 27.10 10.32 36.36
N ARG A 164 27.40 9.10 35.89
CA ARG A 164 26.52 8.30 35.03
C ARG A 164 25.47 7.51 35.83
N LEU A 165 25.05 8.03 36.98
CA LEU A 165 23.83 7.49 37.60
C LEU A 165 22.69 7.71 36.60
N ALA A 166 21.88 6.68 36.36
CA ALA A 166 20.79 6.72 35.39
C ALA A 166 19.81 7.89 35.64
N GLU A 167 19.76 8.36 36.88
CA GLU A 167 18.97 9.49 37.35
C GLU A 167 19.53 10.88 36.94
N PHE A 168 20.82 10.99 36.53
CA PHE A 168 21.51 12.27 36.29
C PHE A 168 22.33 12.38 34.97
N GLY A 169 21.90 11.71 33.89
CA GLY A 169 21.90 12.37 32.58
C GLY A 169 23.16 12.43 31.71
N VAL A 170 23.89 11.32 31.49
CA VAL A 170 24.84 11.25 30.35
C VAL A 170 24.62 10.03 29.45
N ASP A 171 24.30 8.86 30.01
CA ASP A 171 24.04 7.67 29.19
C ASP A 171 22.61 7.65 28.62
N SER A 172 21.62 8.19 29.35
CA SER A 172 20.28 8.51 28.82
C SER A 172 20.28 9.69 27.82
N TYR A 173 21.36 10.47 27.81
CA TYR A 173 21.53 11.67 26.99
C TYR A 173 22.02 11.35 25.57
N ASN A 174 22.70 10.21 25.39
CA ASN A 174 23.28 9.80 24.11
C ASN A 174 22.36 8.93 23.27
N SER A 175 21.33 8.31 23.86
CA SER A 175 20.36 7.46 23.18
C SER A 175 18.93 7.84 23.59
N CYS A 176 18.33 8.65 22.74
CA CYS A 176 16.90 8.91 22.76
C CYS A 176 16.25 7.85 21.86
N LYS A 177 15.58 6.87 22.47
CA LYS A 177 14.82 5.87 21.73
C LYS A 177 13.53 6.49 21.24
N ILE A 178 13.54 6.97 20.00
CA ILE A 178 12.34 7.39 19.30
C ILE A 178 11.77 6.18 18.57
N ARG A 179 10.49 5.92 18.76
CA ARG A 179 9.72 4.96 17.97
C ARG A 179 9.30 5.54 16.62
N LYS A 180 8.83 6.79 16.60
CA LYS A 180 8.43 7.51 15.38
C LYS A 180 8.81 8.98 15.46
N THR A 181 9.45 9.50 14.43
CA THR A 181 9.65 10.94 14.20
C THR A 181 8.31 11.65 14.05
N GLN A 182 8.32 12.98 14.10
CA GLN A 182 7.10 13.78 13.92
C GLN A 182 6.39 13.48 12.59
N TYR A 183 7.15 13.45 11.49
CA TYR A 183 6.63 13.09 10.17
C TYR A 183 6.05 11.67 10.13
N GLU A 184 6.75 10.67 10.67
CA GLU A 184 6.25 9.29 10.73
C GLU A 184 4.98 9.18 11.60
N LEU A 185 4.87 10.00 12.65
CA LEU A 185 3.69 10.05 13.49
C LEU A 185 2.50 10.70 12.77
N ASP A 186 2.72 11.76 11.99
CA ASP A 186 1.69 12.34 11.13
C ASP A 186 1.21 11.34 10.07
N VAL A 187 2.12 10.63 9.40
CA VAL A 187 1.79 9.57 8.44
C VAL A 187 0.98 8.45 9.13
N TYR A 188 1.40 8.03 10.33
CA TYR A 188 0.69 7.00 11.10
C TYR A 188 -0.73 7.46 11.49
N LEU A 189 -0.88 8.68 12.01
CA LEU A 189 -2.20 9.21 12.38
C LEU A 189 -3.12 9.39 11.16
N ALA A 190 -2.57 9.85 10.03
CA ALA A 190 -3.31 10.03 8.78
C ALA A 190 -3.73 8.70 8.13
N SER A 191 -2.88 7.68 8.21
CA SER A 191 -3.18 6.36 7.67
C SER A 191 -4.10 5.55 8.57
N THR A 192 -3.89 5.50 9.89
CA THR A 192 -4.68 4.63 10.79
C THR A 192 -6.11 5.10 10.97
N LYS A 193 -6.37 6.42 11.00
CA LYS A 193 -7.69 6.96 11.33
C LYS A 193 -8.80 6.53 10.35
N PRO A 194 -8.64 6.61 9.02
CA PRO A 194 -9.65 6.14 8.06
C PRO A 194 -9.95 4.64 8.17
N TYR A 195 -8.96 3.83 8.55
CA TYR A 195 -9.14 2.37 8.64
C TYR A 195 -9.89 1.91 9.91
N ILE A 196 -10.03 2.75 10.94
CA ILE A 196 -10.75 2.35 12.16
C ILE A 196 -12.21 2.01 11.84
N GLU A 197 -12.91 2.93 11.17
CA GLU A 197 -14.33 2.76 10.87
C GLU A 197 -14.54 1.62 9.86
N VAL A 198 -13.73 1.57 8.80
CA VAL A 198 -13.78 0.51 7.78
C VAL A 198 -13.52 -0.87 8.38
N ASN A 199 -12.46 -1.01 9.19
CA ASN A 199 -12.14 -2.30 9.81
C ASN A 199 -13.15 -2.67 10.89
N ALA A 200 -13.79 -1.70 11.56
CA ALA A 200 -14.86 -1.98 12.52
C ALA A 200 -16.08 -2.58 11.82
N ILE A 201 -16.51 -1.97 10.71
CA ILE A 201 -17.60 -2.46 9.86
C ILE A 201 -17.29 -3.87 9.33
N ASN A 202 -16.09 -4.06 8.78
CA ASN A 202 -15.68 -5.37 8.24
C ASN A 202 -15.57 -6.44 9.33
N MET A 203 -15.06 -6.09 10.51
CA MET A 203 -15.05 -6.98 11.66
C MET A 203 -16.47 -7.42 12.04
N ALA A 204 -17.42 -6.48 12.12
CA ALA A 204 -18.81 -6.78 12.44
C ALA A 204 -19.48 -7.68 11.39
N ARG A 205 -19.25 -7.42 10.09
CA ARG A 205 -19.74 -8.25 8.97
C ARG A 205 -19.17 -9.66 8.98
N SER A 206 -17.84 -9.80 9.10
CA SER A 206 -17.22 -11.12 9.20
C SER A 206 -17.70 -11.89 10.43
N GLN A 207 -17.93 -11.20 11.55
CA GLN A 207 -18.51 -11.81 12.74
C GLN A 207 -19.96 -12.28 12.51
N GLN A 208 -20.79 -11.46 11.86
CA GLN A 208 -22.15 -11.83 11.47
C GLN A 208 -22.15 -13.09 10.60
N SER A 209 -21.42 -13.09 9.49
CA SER A 209 -21.38 -14.23 8.55
C SER A 209 -20.93 -15.51 9.24
N TYR A 210 -19.96 -15.40 10.14
CA TYR A 210 -19.51 -16.52 10.96
C TYR A 210 -20.60 -17.04 11.92
N LEU A 211 -21.24 -16.17 12.69
CA LEU A 211 -22.26 -16.55 13.67
C LEU A 211 -23.53 -17.10 12.99
N PHE A 212 -23.90 -16.52 11.86
CA PHE A 212 -24.93 -17.01 10.96
C PHE A 212 -24.61 -18.45 10.54
N SER A 213 -23.39 -18.67 10.03
CA SER A 213 -23.00 -19.99 9.55
C SER A 213 -22.90 -21.04 10.65
N ALA A 214 -22.63 -20.60 11.87
CA ALA A 214 -22.62 -21.44 13.05
C ALA A 214 -24.00 -21.64 13.70
N GLY A 215 -25.07 -21.08 13.12
CA GLY A 215 -26.43 -21.17 13.65
C GLY A 215 -26.57 -20.60 15.07
N GLN A 216 -25.71 -19.64 15.45
CA GLN A 216 -25.63 -19.12 16.81
C GLN A 216 -26.63 -17.98 17.04
N LYS A 217 -27.90 -18.34 17.19
CA LYS A 217 -29.01 -17.39 17.38
C LYS A 217 -28.75 -16.38 18.52
N GLN A 218 -28.36 -16.86 19.71
CA GLN A 218 -28.14 -16.02 20.88
C GLN A 218 -27.03 -14.98 20.63
N GLN A 219 -25.91 -15.42 20.06
CA GLN A 219 -24.75 -14.58 19.83
C GLN A 219 -24.99 -13.58 18.70
N LEU A 220 -25.69 -13.98 17.63
CA LEU A 220 -26.06 -13.06 16.56
C LEU A 220 -27.05 -11.99 17.07
N GLY A 221 -28.06 -12.38 17.85
CA GLY A 221 -28.99 -11.43 18.47
C GLY A 221 -28.27 -10.44 19.39
N CYS A 222 -27.29 -10.91 20.16
CA CYS A 222 -26.46 -10.03 20.98
C CYS A 222 -25.52 -9.12 20.18
N LEU A 223 -25.02 -9.59 19.04
CA LEU A 223 -24.23 -8.76 18.13
C LEU A 223 -25.09 -7.62 17.55
N ILE A 224 -26.32 -7.91 17.14
CA ILE A 224 -27.29 -6.90 16.67
C ILE A 224 -27.55 -5.87 17.76
N LYS A 225 -27.94 -6.33 18.95
CA LYS A 225 -28.23 -5.46 20.11
C LYS A 225 -27.05 -4.57 20.51
N ARG A 226 -25.82 -5.06 20.34
CA ARG A 226 -24.62 -4.30 20.66
C ARG A 226 -24.43 -3.08 19.75
N TRP A 227 -24.75 -3.21 18.47
CA TRP A 227 -24.45 -2.22 17.45
C TRP A 227 -25.66 -1.39 17.02
N GLU A 228 -26.88 -1.75 17.45
CA GLU A 228 -28.11 -1.09 16.97
C GLU A 228 -28.23 0.40 17.31
N ASP A 229 -27.57 0.87 18.36
CA ASP A 229 -27.55 2.28 18.75
C ASP A 229 -26.35 3.06 18.16
N ASP A 230 -25.46 2.41 17.40
CA ASP A 230 -24.29 3.05 16.81
C ASP A 230 -24.50 3.32 15.31
N PHE A 231 -24.62 4.62 14.97
CA PHE A 231 -24.86 5.08 13.60
C PHE A 231 -23.84 4.56 12.57
N LEU A 232 -22.62 4.23 13.00
CA LEU A 232 -21.59 3.67 12.11
C LEU A 232 -22.01 2.31 11.54
N PHE A 233 -22.86 1.58 12.25
CA PHE A 233 -23.26 0.21 11.95
C PHE A 233 -24.72 0.10 11.49
N GLU A 234 -25.42 1.20 11.23
CA GLU A 234 -26.84 1.19 10.86
C GLU A 234 -27.14 0.20 9.72
N ASP A 235 -26.39 0.29 8.61
CA ASP A 235 -26.53 -0.60 7.46
C ASP A 235 -26.20 -2.06 7.81
N VAL A 236 -25.13 -2.26 8.59
CA VAL A 236 -24.68 -3.60 9.00
C VAL A 236 -25.71 -4.25 9.92
N VAL A 237 -26.30 -3.49 10.84
CA VAL A 237 -27.33 -3.95 11.76
C VAL A 237 -28.61 -4.30 11.00
N LEU A 238 -28.98 -3.51 9.99
CA LEU A 238 -30.11 -3.83 9.12
C LEU A 238 -29.88 -5.17 8.39
N ASP A 239 -28.70 -5.36 7.79
CA ASP A 239 -28.31 -6.61 7.15
C ASP A 239 -28.32 -7.79 8.14
N MET A 240 -27.86 -7.58 9.38
CA MET A 240 -27.90 -8.59 10.44
C MET A 240 -29.33 -8.95 10.84
N LYS A 241 -30.24 -7.98 10.99
CA LYS A 241 -31.65 -8.22 11.32
C LYS A 241 -32.36 -9.00 10.22
N ASN A 242 -32.11 -8.66 8.95
CA ASN A 242 -32.63 -9.39 7.79
C ASN A 242 -32.09 -10.82 7.75
N SER A 243 -30.78 -10.99 7.96
CA SER A 243 -30.13 -12.32 8.03
C SER A 243 -30.69 -13.14 9.18
N PHE A 244 -30.91 -12.53 10.34
CA PHE A 244 -31.48 -13.18 11.52
C PHE A 244 -32.88 -13.74 11.21
N ALA A 245 -33.75 -12.92 10.63
CA ALA A 245 -35.10 -13.34 10.25
C ALA A 245 -35.11 -14.46 9.21
N ALA A 246 -34.27 -14.34 8.17
CA ALA A 246 -34.14 -15.37 7.14
C ALA A 246 -33.64 -16.71 7.71
N THR A 247 -32.74 -16.69 8.71
CA THR A 247 -32.14 -17.91 9.27
C THR A 247 -33.06 -18.61 10.26
N PHE A 248 -33.66 -17.83 11.17
CA PHE A 248 -34.34 -18.37 12.34
C PHE A 248 -35.87 -18.34 12.20
N GLY A 249 -36.40 -17.75 11.13
CA GLY A 249 -37.83 -17.71 10.83
C GLY A 249 -38.62 -16.77 11.74
N GLU A 250 -37.96 -15.81 12.39
CA GLU A 250 -38.58 -14.84 13.30
C GLU A 250 -37.87 -13.49 13.25
N GLU A 251 -38.61 -12.40 13.41
CA GLU A 251 -38.01 -11.06 13.51
C GLU A 251 -37.17 -10.92 14.78
N PHE A 252 -36.10 -10.13 14.69
CA PHE A 252 -35.24 -9.86 15.83
C PHE A 252 -35.96 -9.00 16.89
N ASP A 253 -36.03 -9.50 18.13
CA ASP A 253 -36.50 -8.77 19.31
C ASP A 253 -35.37 -8.63 20.35
N PRO A 254 -34.86 -7.41 20.63
CA PRO A 254 -33.73 -7.19 21.54
C PRO A 254 -34.02 -7.62 22.99
N ASN A 255 -35.29 -7.78 23.38
CA ASN A 255 -35.67 -8.20 24.73
C ASN A 255 -35.48 -9.70 24.96
N GLN A 256 -35.37 -10.50 23.90
CA GLN A 256 -35.19 -11.96 24.00
C GLN A 256 -33.74 -12.35 24.27
N PHE A 257 -32.79 -11.43 24.11
CA PHE A 257 -31.36 -11.72 24.21
C PHE A 257 -30.73 -11.11 25.48
N SER A 258 -30.28 -11.99 26.39
CA SER A 258 -29.37 -11.66 27.48
C SER A 258 -27.92 -11.71 27.00
N CYS A 259 -27.24 -10.57 26.99
CA CYS A 259 -25.92 -10.40 26.36
C CYS A 259 -24.75 -10.30 27.35
N ASN A 260 -24.96 -10.79 28.56
CA ASN A 260 -23.94 -10.79 29.60
C ASN A 260 -22.74 -11.68 29.25
N ASP A 261 -22.93 -12.71 28.42
CA ASP A 261 -21.94 -13.72 28.06
C ASP A 261 -21.59 -13.72 26.56
N MET A 262 -21.44 -12.55 25.94
CA MET A 262 -21.03 -12.48 24.53
C MET A 262 -19.64 -13.06 24.27
N ASN A 263 -18.86 -13.39 25.29
CA ASN A 263 -17.42 -13.60 25.22
C ASN A 263 -16.93 -14.81 24.39
N MET A 264 -17.81 -15.60 23.76
CA MET A 264 -17.42 -16.88 23.16
C MET A 264 -17.85 -17.01 21.70
N LEU A 265 -16.86 -17.19 20.83
CA LEU A 265 -17.08 -17.72 19.49
C LEU A 265 -17.37 -19.22 19.58
N PRO A 266 -18.40 -19.74 18.88
CA PRO A 266 -18.63 -21.18 18.76
C PRO A 266 -17.40 -21.88 18.16
N LYS A 267 -17.28 -23.20 18.34
CA LYS A 267 -16.33 -24.00 17.55
C LYS A 267 -17.10 -24.66 16.41
N LEU A 268 -16.80 -24.25 15.17
CA LEU A 268 -17.32 -24.91 13.99
C LEU A 268 -16.49 -26.15 13.69
N SER A 269 -17.14 -27.30 13.50
CA SER A 269 -16.50 -28.49 12.97
C SER A 269 -17.32 -29.13 11.84
N TYR A 270 -16.61 -29.74 10.90
CA TYR A 270 -17.19 -30.53 9.81
C TYR A 270 -16.36 -31.80 9.65
N GLN A 271 -17.03 -32.95 9.66
CA GLN A 271 -16.38 -34.27 9.60
C GLN A 271 -15.21 -34.44 10.61
N GLY A 272 -15.36 -33.87 11.80
CA GLY A 272 -14.36 -33.95 12.88
C GLY A 272 -13.18 -32.98 12.76
N LYS A 273 -13.10 -32.14 11.73
CA LYS A 273 -12.10 -31.07 11.61
C LYS A 273 -12.66 -29.74 12.12
N LEU A 274 -11.89 -29.01 12.91
CA LEU A 274 -12.26 -27.68 13.40
C LEU A 274 -11.77 -26.61 12.42
N CYS A 275 -12.43 -25.45 12.38
CA CYS A 275 -11.94 -24.31 11.57
C CYS A 275 -10.50 -23.90 11.93
N ASP A 276 -10.11 -24.04 13.20
CA ASP A 276 -8.78 -23.67 13.69
C ASP A 276 -7.67 -24.62 13.15
N ASP A 277 -8.05 -25.77 12.59
CA ASP A 277 -7.11 -26.73 11.99
C ASP A 277 -6.69 -26.34 10.56
N TYR A 278 -7.36 -25.36 9.95
CA TYR A 278 -7.08 -24.92 8.59
C TYR A 278 -6.17 -23.69 8.58
N THR A 279 -5.17 -23.66 7.72
CA THR A 279 -4.39 -22.47 7.33
C THR A 279 -5.08 -21.68 6.21
N ASP A 280 -4.67 -20.44 5.96
CA ASP A 280 -5.32 -19.58 4.94
C ASP A 280 -5.16 -20.13 3.53
N SER A 281 -3.97 -20.66 3.26
CA SER A 281 -3.68 -21.38 2.02
C SER A 281 -4.54 -22.63 1.88
N GLN A 282 -4.77 -23.39 2.97
CA GLN A 282 -5.65 -24.55 2.94
C GLN A 282 -7.11 -24.18 2.68
N LEU A 283 -7.64 -23.11 3.28
CA LEU A 283 -9.02 -22.65 3.02
C LEU A 283 -9.18 -22.21 1.56
N SER A 284 -8.23 -21.44 1.05
CA SER A 284 -8.25 -20.94 -0.34
C SER A 284 -8.16 -22.10 -1.35
N THR A 285 -7.24 -23.05 -1.09
CA THR A 285 -7.09 -24.25 -1.93
C THR A 285 -8.32 -25.15 -1.85
N ALA A 286 -8.94 -25.25 -0.66
CA ALA A 286 -10.15 -26.05 -0.48
C ALA A 286 -11.30 -25.48 -1.31
N LEU A 287 -11.52 -24.17 -1.31
CA LEU A 287 -12.58 -23.54 -2.13
C LEU A 287 -12.38 -23.69 -3.64
N ALA A 288 -11.13 -23.69 -4.10
CA ALA A 288 -10.80 -23.89 -5.50
C ALA A 288 -11.03 -25.35 -5.96
N LYS A 289 -11.23 -26.29 -5.03
CA LYS A 289 -11.42 -27.70 -5.36
C LYS A 289 -12.82 -27.93 -5.97
N GLU A 290 -12.86 -28.52 -7.15
CA GLU A 290 -14.11 -28.97 -7.76
C GLU A 290 -14.74 -30.13 -6.96
N GLY A 291 -16.08 -30.22 -6.97
CA GLY A 291 -16.83 -31.30 -6.32
C GLY A 291 -17.01 -31.19 -4.79
N LEU A 292 -16.79 -30.00 -4.20
CA LEU A 292 -17.19 -29.77 -2.81
C LEU A 292 -18.71 -29.86 -2.66
N SER A 293 -19.17 -30.61 -1.66
CA SER A 293 -20.58 -30.57 -1.27
C SER A 293 -21.00 -29.17 -0.80
N SER A 294 -22.29 -28.84 -0.90
CA SER A 294 -22.81 -27.54 -0.44
C SER A 294 -22.48 -27.28 1.04
N SER A 295 -22.61 -28.30 1.89
CA SER A 295 -22.28 -28.22 3.32
C SER A 295 -20.78 -28.02 3.57
N GLU A 296 -19.91 -28.67 2.79
CA GLU A 296 -18.46 -28.49 2.90
C GLU A 296 -18.04 -27.08 2.46
N ARG A 297 -18.59 -26.58 1.34
CA ARG A 297 -18.35 -25.21 0.88
C ARG A 297 -18.81 -24.18 1.91
N PHE A 298 -20.01 -24.38 2.46
CA PHE A 298 -20.55 -23.54 3.52
C PHE A 298 -19.64 -23.52 4.76
N PHE A 299 -19.17 -24.69 5.21
CA PHE A 299 -18.21 -24.79 6.29
C PHE A 299 -16.89 -24.05 6.00
N ILE A 300 -16.32 -24.21 4.80
CA ILE A 300 -15.06 -23.55 4.43
C ILE A 300 -15.23 -22.02 4.41
N ASN A 301 -16.32 -21.51 3.84
CA ASN A 301 -16.65 -20.08 3.86
C ASN A 301 -16.79 -19.56 5.29
N ALA A 302 -17.51 -20.28 6.15
CA ALA A 302 -17.65 -19.92 7.56
C ALA A 302 -16.28 -19.87 8.27
N CYS A 303 -15.36 -20.79 7.96
CA CYS A 303 -14.01 -20.75 8.51
C CYS A 303 -13.20 -19.55 8.00
N GLN A 304 -13.37 -19.13 6.75
CA GLN A 304 -12.75 -17.91 6.23
C GLN A 304 -13.28 -16.66 6.94
N ASP A 305 -14.59 -16.55 7.12
CA ASP A 305 -15.21 -15.43 7.85
C ASP A 305 -14.73 -15.36 9.30
N LYS A 306 -14.59 -16.52 9.97
CA LYS A 306 -13.99 -16.60 11.30
C LYS A 306 -12.59 -15.99 11.32
N LYS A 307 -11.76 -16.31 10.33
CA LYS A 307 -10.39 -15.82 10.27
C LYS A 307 -10.31 -14.34 9.97
N LEU A 308 -11.07 -13.85 8.99
CA LEU A 308 -11.15 -12.43 8.70
C LEU A 308 -11.58 -11.64 9.94
N TYR A 309 -12.59 -12.13 10.68
CA TYR A 309 -12.97 -11.55 11.95
C TYR A 309 -11.81 -11.51 12.96
N MET A 310 -11.07 -12.62 13.10
CA MET A 310 -9.92 -12.71 14.00
C MET A 310 -8.77 -11.79 13.58
N ASP A 311 -8.54 -11.61 12.27
CA ASP A 311 -7.52 -10.72 11.73
C ASP A 311 -7.87 -9.25 12.00
N TYR A 312 -9.11 -8.83 11.75
CA TYR A 312 -9.56 -7.49 12.11
C TYR A 312 -9.48 -7.24 13.61
N ARG A 313 -9.89 -8.23 14.42
CA ARG A 313 -9.75 -8.15 15.88
C ARG A 313 -8.28 -7.99 16.29
N GLN A 314 -7.37 -8.76 15.69
CA GLN A 314 -5.95 -8.67 15.97
C GLN A 314 -5.39 -7.31 15.54
N TRP A 315 -5.83 -6.78 14.40
CA TRP A 315 -5.46 -5.43 13.96
C TRP A 315 -5.82 -4.37 14.99
N PHE A 316 -7.03 -4.40 15.57
CA PHE A 316 -7.42 -3.47 16.65
C PHE A 316 -6.55 -3.61 17.90
N LEU A 317 -6.16 -4.85 18.27
CA LEU A 317 -5.25 -5.09 19.41
C LEU A 317 -3.85 -4.54 19.14
N ASP A 318 -3.33 -4.75 17.94
CA ASP A 318 -2.01 -4.29 17.52
C ASP A 318 -1.98 -2.76 17.45
N GLN A 319 -2.99 -2.13 16.83
CA GLN A 319 -3.10 -0.67 16.78
C GLN A 319 -3.28 -0.06 18.17
N GLY A 320 -4.10 -0.68 19.04
CA GLY A 320 -4.26 -0.22 20.42
C GLY A 320 -2.94 -0.26 21.22
N THR A 321 -2.16 -1.33 21.03
CA THR A 321 -0.84 -1.49 21.64
C THR A 321 0.16 -0.48 21.08
N GLU A 322 0.18 -0.27 19.77
CA GLU A 322 1.08 0.69 19.13
C GLU A 322 0.75 2.12 19.54
N VAL A 323 -0.52 2.54 19.53
CA VAL A 323 -0.92 3.87 20.04
C VAL A 323 -0.54 4.04 21.51
N GLN A 324 -0.73 3.02 22.34
CA GLN A 324 -0.32 3.07 23.74
C GLN A 324 1.19 3.26 23.88
N ASN A 325 2.00 2.59 23.04
CA ASN A 325 3.44 2.78 23.03
C ASN A 325 3.84 4.18 22.53
N LEU A 326 3.17 4.70 21.49
CA LEU A 326 3.42 6.02 20.93
C LEU A 326 3.05 7.15 21.90
N LEU A 327 2.06 6.95 22.78
CA LEU A 327 1.76 7.90 23.87
C LEU A 327 2.92 8.08 24.85
N TRP A 328 3.78 7.08 25.00
CA TRP A 328 5.00 7.15 25.81
C TRP A 328 6.25 7.57 25.02
N ASP A 329 6.11 7.77 23.70
CA ASP A 329 7.20 8.20 22.84
C ASP A 329 7.68 9.63 23.20
N VAL A 330 8.92 9.95 22.85
CA VAL A 330 9.51 11.27 23.14
C VAL A 330 8.76 12.38 22.42
N VAL A 331 8.34 12.16 21.17
CA VAL A 331 7.61 13.18 20.38
C VAL A 331 6.27 13.51 21.02
N ALA A 332 5.48 12.50 21.38
CA ALA A 332 4.18 12.70 22.02
C ALA A 332 4.29 13.30 23.44
N ARG A 333 5.38 13.02 24.18
CA ARG A 333 5.61 13.65 25.48
C ARG A 333 6.06 15.10 25.38
N ALA A 334 6.80 15.44 24.32
CA ALA A 334 7.29 16.79 24.08
C ALA A 334 6.22 17.74 23.51
N ASP A 335 5.24 17.21 22.77
CA ASP A 335 4.19 17.97 22.11
C ASP A 335 2.79 17.51 22.55
N SER A 336 2.09 18.38 23.29
CA SER A 336 0.73 18.12 23.78
C SER A 336 -0.28 17.88 22.66
N GLY A 337 -0.08 18.48 21.48
CA GLY A 337 -0.94 18.28 20.32
C GLY A 337 -0.90 16.84 19.80
N TYR A 338 0.27 16.20 19.75
CA TYR A 338 0.37 14.79 19.39
C TYR A 338 -0.19 13.87 20.47
N LYS A 339 0.05 14.20 21.75
CA LYS A 339 -0.54 13.46 22.86
C LYS A 339 -2.07 13.45 22.78
N ASP A 340 -2.68 14.60 22.50
CA ASP A 340 -4.13 14.72 22.37
C ASP A 340 -4.66 13.95 21.16
N LYS A 341 -3.98 14.04 20.01
CA LYS A 341 -4.35 13.27 18.79
C LYS A 341 -4.28 11.76 19.04
N LEU A 342 -3.21 11.27 19.67
CA LEU A 342 -3.04 9.85 20.01
C LEU A 342 -4.03 9.38 21.06
N THR A 343 -4.38 10.23 22.03
CA THR A 343 -5.40 9.91 23.05
C THR A 343 -6.76 9.75 22.40
N LYS A 344 -7.16 10.66 21.50
CA LYS A 344 -8.39 10.53 20.72
C LYS A 344 -8.37 9.28 19.83
N LEU A 345 -7.25 8.98 19.18
CA LEU A 345 -7.11 7.76 18.37
C LEU A 345 -7.28 6.50 19.23
N LYS A 346 -6.68 6.48 20.43
CA LYS A 346 -6.84 5.40 21.40
C LYS A 346 -8.30 5.22 21.81
N GLU A 347 -8.99 6.31 22.13
CA GLU A 347 -10.43 6.29 22.46
C GLU A 347 -11.26 5.75 21.29
N SER A 348 -10.98 6.17 20.05
CA SER A 348 -11.64 5.64 18.86
C SER A 348 -11.37 4.13 18.65
N ILE A 349 -10.14 3.67 18.85
CA ILE A 349 -9.80 2.24 18.79
C ILE A 349 -10.52 1.47 19.90
N SER A 350 -10.50 1.98 21.13
CA SER A 350 -11.15 1.36 22.29
C SER A 350 -12.67 1.31 22.17
N LYS A 351 -13.31 2.32 21.56
CA LYS A 351 -14.76 2.33 21.30
C LYS A 351 -15.16 1.12 20.44
N HIS A 352 -14.35 0.77 19.45
CA HIS A 352 -14.62 -0.35 18.53
C HIS A 352 -13.94 -1.65 18.95
N LYS A 353 -13.06 -1.63 19.96
CA LYS A 353 -12.41 -2.82 20.49
C LYS A 353 -13.46 -3.69 21.15
N ILE A 354 -13.52 -4.95 20.70
CA ILE A 354 -14.38 -5.92 21.35
C ILE A 354 -13.59 -6.76 22.35
N ASP A 355 -13.84 -6.53 23.64
CA ASP A 355 -13.31 -7.36 24.72
C ASP A 355 -14.10 -8.68 24.78
N PHE A 356 -13.43 -9.79 24.42
CA PHE A 356 -13.92 -11.17 24.61
C PHE A 356 -12.92 -11.93 25.50
N ALA A 357 -13.40 -12.59 26.55
CA ALA A 357 -12.65 -13.56 27.37
C ALA A 357 -12.76 -14.99 26.80
N SER A 358 -11.69 -15.79 26.85
CA SER A 358 -11.58 -17.06 26.11
C SER A 358 -12.23 -18.30 26.75
N ASN A 359 -12.87 -19.11 25.88
CA ASN A 359 -13.06 -20.58 25.84
C ASN A 359 -14.25 -21.29 26.55
N VAL A 360 -15.23 -21.76 25.74
CA VAL A 360 -16.07 -22.97 25.97
C VAL A 360 -16.12 -23.79 24.66
N THR A 361 -16.22 -25.11 24.76
CA THR A 361 -16.31 -26.02 23.60
C THR A 361 -17.77 -26.41 23.37
N ILE A 362 -18.36 -25.93 22.28
CA ILE A 362 -19.65 -26.42 21.77
C ILE A 362 -19.37 -27.04 20.39
N VAL A 363 -19.75 -28.31 20.21
CA VAL A 363 -19.56 -29.04 18.95
C VAL A 363 -20.87 -28.98 18.17
N VAL A 364 -20.91 -28.20 17.10
CA VAL A 364 -22.05 -28.17 16.16
C VAL A 364 -21.77 -29.20 15.06
N ARG A 365 -22.54 -30.29 15.00
CA ARG A 365 -22.50 -31.24 13.88
C ARG A 365 -23.49 -30.81 12.80
N MET A 366 -22.99 -30.54 11.60
CA MET A 366 -23.82 -30.32 10.41
C MET A 366 -24.21 -31.66 9.78
N ASP A 367 -25.02 -32.45 10.48
CA ASP A 367 -25.60 -33.69 9.92
C ASP A 367 -27.05 -33.38 9.50
N GLY A 368 -27.37 -33.25 8.20
CA GLY A 368 -28.79 -33.33 7.78
C GLY A 368 -29.34 -32.44 6.64
N MET A 369 -28.56 -31.92 5.69
CA MET A 369 -29.12 -31.27 4.49
C MET A 369 -28.99 -32.18 3.25
N ASN A 370 -29.89 -33.16 3.11
CA ASN A 370 -30.04 -33.98 1.89
C ASN A 370 -31.18 -33.40 1.03
N GLY A 371 -30.82 -32.56 0.07
CA GLY A 371 -31.67 -32.16 -1.05
C GLY A 371 -30.82 -32.11 -2.31
N SER A 372 -31.02 -33.04 -3.23
CA SER A 372 -30.30 -33.13 -4.49
C SER A 372 -30.73 -32.01 -5.45
N ASN A 373 -29.96 -30.91 -5.46
CA ASN A 373 -30.01 -29.92 -6.54
C ASN A 373 -28.87 -30.21 -7.53
N PRO A 374 -29.10 -30.11 -8.85
CA PRO A 374 -28.03 -30.26 -9.84
C PRO A 374 -27.00 -29.13 -9.71
N GLU A 375 -25.72 -29.51 -9.71
CA GLU A 375 -24.56 -28.62 -9.56
C GLU A 375 -24.51 -27.54 -10.67
N PRO A 376 -24.35 -26.25 -10.35
CA PRO A 376 -24.04 -25.23 -11.35
C PRO A 376 -22.56 -25.35 -11.75
N LYS A 377 -22.31 -25.61 -13.04
CA LYS A 377 -20.97 -25.42 -13.64
C LYS A 377 -20.67 -23.93 -13.69
N LEU A 378 -19.59 -23.51 -13.04
CA LEU A 378 -19.12 -22.13 -13.04
C LEU A 378 -18.66 -21.75 -14.46
N VAL A 379 -19.26 -20.70 -15.02
CA VAL A 379 -18.71 -20.02 -16.21
C VAL A 379 -17.42 -19.32 -15.77
N ASN A 380 -16.34 -19.41 -16.54
CA ASN A 380 -15.07 -18.74 -16.18
C ASN A 380 -15.23 -17.22 -16.22
N GLU A 381 -14.53 -16.51 -15.35
CA GLU A 381 -14.47 -15.05 -15.44
C GLU A 381 -13.86 -14.60 -16.77
N GLY A 382 -14.33 -13.46 -17.28
CA GLY A 382 -13.80 -12.87 -18.51
C GLY A 382 -14.83 -12.09 -19.31
N ARG A 383 -14.46 -11.77 -20.55
CA ARG A 383 -15.28 -10.94 -21.44
C ARG A 383 -16.20 -11.81 -22.29
N TYR A 384 -17.49 -11.51 -22.26
CA TYR A 384 -18.51 -12.26 -22.98
C TYR A 384 -19.42 -11.35 -23.80
N LYS A 385 -19.87 -11.88 -24.94
CA LYS A 385 -21.14 -11.49 -25.55
C LYS A 385 -22.25 -12.34 -24.96
N ILE A 386 -23.38 -11.71 -24.64
CA ILE A 386 -24.58 -12.39 -24.15
C ILE A 386 -25.62 -12.33 -25.26
N ILE A 387 -25.91 -13.47 -25.88
CA ILE A 387 -26.69 -13.58 -27.13
C ILE A 387 -28.01 -14.29 -26.83
N SER A 388 -29.14 -13.70 -27.20
CA SER A 388 -30.47 -14.29 -26.99
C SER A 388 -30.69 -15.48 -27.92
N ASP A 389 -31.22 -16.59 -27.38
CA ASP A 389 -31.62 -17.76 -28.18
C ASP A 389 -32.82 -17.49 -29.10
N LEU A 390 -33.61 -16.45 -28.82
CA LEU A 390 -34.81 -16.12 -29.56
C LEU A 390 -34.49 -15.44 -30.89
N SER A 391 -33.50 -14.55 -30.89
CA SER A 391 -33.29 -13.57 -31.96
C SER A 391 -31.87 -13.57 -32.53
N ASP A 392 -30.94 -14.34 -31.96
CA ASP A 392 -29.49 -14.27 -32.24
C ASP A 392 -28.91 -12.85 -32.06
N LYS A 393 -29.60 -12.01 -31.28
CA LYS A 393 -29.22 -10.63 -30.96
C LYS A 393 -28.46 -10.57 -29.66
N CYS A 394 -27.55 -9.62 -29.56
CA CYS A 394 -26.77 -9.39 -28.36
C CYS A 394 -27.57 -8.52 -27.39
N MET A 395 -27.45 -8.81 -26.10
CA MET A 395 -27.79 -7.87 -25.05
C MET A 395 -26.89 -6.63 -25.22
N ASN A 396 -27.46 -5.45 -25.48
CA ASN A 396 -26.67 -4.23 -25.48
C ASN A 396 -27.40 -2.96 -25.02
N LEU A 397 -26.58 -1.94 -24.83
CA LEU A 397 -26.97 -0.67 -24.23
C LEU A 397 -27.23 0.33 -25.32
N LYS A 398 -28.37 1.01 -25.20
CA LYS A 398 -28.65 2.19 -25.99
C LYS A 398 -27.94 3.37 -25.36
N ILE A 399 -26.90 3.91 -26.01
CA ILE A 399 -26.33 5.19 -25.60
C ILE A 399 -27.18 6.28 -26.24
N SER A 400 -28.38 6.51 -25.73
CA SER A 400 -29.17 7.67 -26.15
C SER A 400 -28.55 8.92 -25.50
N SER A 401 -27.73 9.65 -26.26
CA SER A 401 -27.23 11.01 -25.95
C SER A 401 -26.50 11.14 -24.60
N LEU A 402 -25.16 11.08 -24.64
CA LEU A 402 -24.27 11.48 -23.54
C LEU A 402 -24.37 12.99 -23.17
N ASP A 403 -25.23 13.77 -23.85
CA ASP A 403 -25.35 15.22 -23.67
C ASP A 403 -26.20 15.65 -22.46
N ASP A 404 -26.70 14.73 -21.64
CA ASP A 404 -27.22 15.06 -20.30
C ASP A 404 -26.07 15.31 -19.30
N ALA A 405 -25.20 16.27 -19.66
CA ALA A 405 -24.06 16.79 -18.90
C ALA A 405 -24.48 17.58 -17.64
N ALA A 406 -25.73 17.44 -17.19
CA ALA A 406 -26.28 18.09 -16.00
C ALA A 406 -26.74 17.08 -14.94
N GLY A 407 -25.88 16.10 -14.61
CA GLY A 407 -25.82 15.52 -13.26
C GLY A 407 -27.00 14.68 -12.77
N LEU A 408 -27.97 14.31 -13.60
CA LEU A 408 -29.03 13.37 -13.24
C LEU A 408 -28.75 12.00 -13.86
N ARG A 409 -28.23 11.13 -12.99
CA ARG A 409 -27.86 9.73 -13.21
C ARG A 409 -29.11 8.90 -13.54
N SER A 410 -29.48 8.81 -14.81
CA SER A 410 -30.64 8.02 -15.24
C SER A 410 -30.27 6.56 -15.45
N LYS A 411 -31.04 5.65 -14.85
CA LYS A 411 -31.06 4.22 -15.19
C LYS A 411 -31.22 4.07 -16.71
N GLN A 412 -30.37 3.26 -17.34
CA GLN A 412 -30.42 3.01 -18.78
C GLN A 412 -31.03 1.64 -19.02
N ASN A 413 -32.04 1.55 -19.88
CA ASN A 413 -32.60 0.25 -20.25
C ASN A 413 -31.58 -0.57 -21.04
N ILE A 414 -31.54 -1.87 -20.75
CA ILE A 414 -30.83 -2.83 -21.58
C ILE A 414 -31.79 -3.29 -22.67
N HIS A 415 -31.31 -3.26 -23.90
CA HIS A 415 -32.04 -3.74 -25.06
C HIS A 415 -31.35 -4.95 -25.68
N GLN A 416 -32.02 -5.59 -26.62
CA GLN A 416 -31.37 -6.41 -27.62
C GLN A 416 -31.20 -5.61 -28.91
N TRP A 417 -30.07 -5.80 -29.57
CA TRP A 417 -29.80 -5.30 -30.91
C TRP A 417 -29.02 -6.38 -31.65
N GLY A 418 -28.87 -6.26 -32.98
CA GLY A 418 -27.84 -7.04 -33.68
C GLY A 418 -26.51 -7.05 -32.91
N CYS A 419 -25.63 -8.01 -33.16
CA CYS A 419 -24.31 -8.03 -32.53
C CYS A 419 -23.29 -7.25 -33.38
N PRO A 420 -23.28 -5.90 -33.45
CA PRO A 420 -22.39 -5.17 -34.33
C PRO A 420 -20.95 -5.21 -33.84
N VAL A 421 -20.07 -5.01 -34.82
CA VAL A 421 -18.71 -4.53 -34.62
C VAL A 421 -18.67 -3.09 -35.18
N GLY A 422 -19.30 -2.13 -34.50
CA GLY A 422 -19.03 -0.69 -34.75
C GLY A 422 -20.10 0.20 -35.41
N ASP A 423 -21.37 0.18 -34.99
CA ASP A 423 -22.31 1.29 -35.26
C ASP A 423 -22.45 2.24 -34.05
N SER A 424 -22.64 3.54 -34.31
CA SER A 424 -22.39 4.65 -33.36
C SER A 424 -23.42 4.87 -32.25
N GLU A 425 -24.64 4.31 -32.33
CA GLU A 425 -25.67 4.46 -31.28
C GLU A 425 -25.76 3.26 -30.32
N TRP A 426 -25.16 2.13 -30.69
CA TRP A 426 -25.28 0.84 -30.01
C TRP A 426 -23.90 0.20 -29.85
N THR A 427 -23.13 0.67 -28.87
CA THR A 427 -21.69 0.34 -28.80
C THR A 427 -21.35 -0.78 -27.82
N ASN A 428 -22.27 -1.22 -26.96
CA ASN A 428 -21.91 -1.99 -25.77
C ASN A 428 -22.49 -3.41 -25.74
N ASN A 429 -21.91 -4.31 -26.55
CA ASN A 429 -22.24 -5.74 -26.62
C ASN A 429 -21.41 -6.64 -25.70
N PHE A 430 -20.57 -6.05 -24.86
CA PHE A 430 -19.57 -6.78 -24.12
C PHE A 430 -19.73 -6.58 -22.62
N PHE A 431 -19.78 -7.70 -21.91
CA PHE A 431 -19.89 -7.74 -20.47
C PHE A 431 -18.69 -8.46 -19.89
N ASN A 432 -18.20 -7.96 -18.77
CA ASN A 432 -17.30 -8.68 -17.91
C ASN A 432 -18.14 -9.50 -16.92
N LEU A 433 -17.94 -10.81 -16.90
CA LEU A 433 -18.55 -11.70 -15.93
C LEU A 433 -17.52 -11.95 -14.82
N THR A 434 -17.84 -11.51 -13.61
CA THR A 434 -16.95 -11.61 -12.43
C THR A 434 -17.71 -12.21 -11.26
N TYR A 435 -17.10 -13.14 -10.53
CA TYR A 435 -17.68 -13.62 -9.29
C TYR A 435 -17.17 -12.76 -8.15
N THR A 436 -18.11 -12.27 -7.34
CA THR A 436 -17.78 -11.66 -6.06
C THR A 436 -17.11 -12.68 -5.14
N ALA A 437 -16.42 -12.21 -4.11
CA ALA A 437 -15.87 -13.06 -3.04
C ALA A 437 -16.94 -13.93 -2.35
N MET A 438 -18.22 -13.54 -2.44
CA MET A 438 -19.36 -14.30 -1.94
C MET A 438 -19.88 -15.36 -2.93
N GLY A 439 -19.22 -15.57 -4.07
CA GLY A 439 -19.62 -16.54 -5.09
C GLY A 439 -20.81 -16.11 -5.95
N ARG A 440 -21.20 -14.83 -5.89
CA ARG A 440 -22.29 -14.26 -6.69
C ARG A 440 -21.76 -13.71 -8.00
N LEU A 441 -22.45 -13.92 -9.13
CA LEU A 441 -22.04 -13.41 -10.43
C LEU A 441 -22.49 -11.95 -10.61
N GLU A 442 -21.55 -11.09 -10.98
CA GLU A 442 -21.79 -9.74 -11.49
C GLU A 442 -21.62 -9.72 -13.01
N ILE A 443 -22.53 -9.03 -13.70
CA ILE A 443 -22.50 -8.85 -15.15
C ILE A 443 -22.27 -7.35 -15.41
N LYS A 444 -21.00 -6.96 -15.56
CA LYS A 444 -20.58 -5.55 -15.67
C LYS A 444 -20.38 -5.14 -17.12
N SER A 445 -20.78 -3.93 -17.50
CA SER A 445 -20.43 -3.38 -18.83
C SER A 445 -18.91 -3.22 -18.98
N LEU A 446 -18.36 -3.46 -20.16
CA LEU A 446 -16.94 -3.14 -20.40
C LEU A 446 -16.64 -1.65 -20.58
N PHE A 447 -17.65 -0.83 -20.89
CA PHE A 447 -17.45 0.58 -21.25
C PHE A 447 -17.99 1.54 -20.19
N SER A 448 -18.59 1.01 -19.12
CA SER A 448 -19.09 1.80 -18.00
C SER A 448 -18.86 1.04 -16.69
N ASP A 449 -18.88 1.75 -15.56
CA ASP A 449 -18.89 1.14 -14.23
C ASP A 449 -20.27 0.62 -13.80
N LEU A 450 -21.17 0.43 -14.77
CA LEU A 450 -22.53 -0.02 -14.52
C LEU A 450 -22.64 -1.54 -14.67
N CYS A 451 -23.44 -2.14 -13.80
CA CYS A 451 -23.80 -3.54 -13.83
C CYS A 451 -25.22 -3.70 -14.36
N LEU A 452 -25.51 -4.87 -14.91
CA LEU A 452 -26.89 -5.32 -15.11
C LEU A 452 -27.61 -5.24 -13.75
N HIS A 453 -28.80 -4.65 -13.73
CA HIS A 453 -29.67 -4.57 -12.58
C HIS A 453 -31.10 -4.93 -12.98
N ASN A 454 -31.84 -5.58 -12.08
CA ASN A 454 -33.29 -5.76 -12.26
C ASN A 454 -34.02 -4.64 -11.51
N ASP A 455 -34.56 -3.67 -12.24
CA ASP A 455 -35.42 -2.64 -11.69
C ASP A 455 -36.89 -2.94 -11.96
N ASN A 456 -37.56 -3.52 -10.96
CA ASN A 456 -38.99 -3.83 -11.01
C ASN A 456 -39.41 -4.68 -12.23
N GLY A 457 -38.56 -5.62 -12.65
CA GLY A 457 -38.80 -6.47 -13.81
C GLY A 457 -38.19 -5.94 -15.11
N ASN A 458 -37.60 -4.75 -15.15
CA ASN A 458 -36.88 -4.29 -16.33
C ASN A 458 -35.38 -4.50 -16.13
N ALA A 459 -34.69 -5.01 -17.16
CA ALA A 459 -33.24 -5.03 -17.14
C ALA A 459 -32.72 -3.62 -17.43
N VAL A 460 -32.05 -3.05 -16.45
CA VAL A 460 -31.44 -1.73 -16.56
C VAL A 460 -29.95 -1.82 -16.24
N GLN A 461 -29.22 -0.76 -16.56
CA GLN A 461 -27.90 -0.52 -16.02
C GLN A 461 -27.94 0.52 -14.93
N GLU A 462 -27.31 0.15 -13.83
CA GLU A 462 -27.10 0.98 -12.66
C GLU A 462 -25.70 0.73 -12.13
N TYR A 463 -25.18 1.62 -11.27
CA TYR A 463 -23.88 1.40 -10.65
C TYR A 463 -23.87 0.03 -9.98
N CYS A 464 -22.78 -0.70 -10.19
CA CYS A 464 -22.56 -1.97 -9.52
C CYS A 464 -22.72 -1.77 -8.01
N SER A 465 -23.84 -2.24 -7.47
CA SER A 465 -24.17 -2.19 -6.07
C SER A 465 -24.10 -3.61 -5.53
N MET A 466 -23.84 -3.78 -4.23
CA MET A 466 -23.70 -5.11 -3.62
C MET A 466 -24.98 -5.96 -3.72
N ALA A 467 -26.11 -5.39 -4.13
CA ALA A 467 -27.38 -6.07 -4.37
C ALA A 467 -27.49 -6.71 -5.77
N THR A 468 -26.64 -6.37 -6.74
CA THR A 468 -26.77 -6.93 -8.10
C THR A 468 -26.05 -8.26 -8.20
N SER A 469 -26.70 -9.32 -7.74
CA SER A 469 -26.19 -10.68 -7.91
C SER A 469 -27.05 -11.53 -8.83
N TYR A 470 -26.39 -12.19 -9.77
CA TYR A 470 -26.99 -13.13 -10.69
C TYR A 470 -26.50 -14.56 -10.42
N ALA A 471 -27.32 -15.53 -10.83
CA ALA A 471 -26.93 -16.92 -10.95
C ALA A 471 -27.08 -17.37 -12.40
N LEU A 472 -26.12 -18.15 -12.89
CA LEU A 472 -26.22 -18.80 -14.20
C LEU A 472 -26.65 -20.24 -14.01
N GLU A 473 -27.82 -20.59 -14.56
CA GLU A 473 -28.26 -21.98 -14.66
C GLU A 473 -28.08 -22.46 -16.09
N LYS A 474 -27.28 -23.52 -16.28
CA LYS A 474 -27.06 -24.08 -17.60
C LYS A 474 -28.28 -24.90 -18.05
N VAL A 475 -28.81 -24.60 -19.24
CA VAL A 475 -29.92 -25.32 -19.88
C VAL A 475 -29.51 -25.72 -21.30
N GLY A 476 -29.07 -26.97 -21.46
CA GLY A 476 -28.49 -27.45 -22.73
C GLY A 476 -27.15 -26.77 -23.04
N SER A 477 -27.05 -26.12 -24.20
CA SER A 477 -25.90 -25.30 -24.61
C SER A 477 -25.95 -23.87 -24.07
N ASP A 478 -27.11 -23.44 -23.55
CA ASP A 478 -27.42 -22.07 -23.22
C ASP A 478 -27.49 -21.89 -21.70
N PHE A 479 -27.74 -20.66 -21.26
CA PHE A 479 -27.84 -20.28 -19.85
C PHE A 479 -29.10 -19.48 -19.56
N LEU A 480 -29.69 -19.71 -18.40
CA LEU A 480 -30.64 -18.79 -17.78
C LEU A 480 -29.86 -17.84 -16.87
N ILE A 481 -30.09 -16.54 -17.02
CA ILE A 481 -29.52 -15.50 -16.14
C ILE A 481 -30.57 -15.15 -15.10
N LYS A 482 -30.40 -15.64 -13.88
CA LYS A 482 -31.34 -15.43 -12.77
C LYS A 482 -30.91 -14.29 -11.89
N ASP A 483 -31.83 -13.42 -11.50
CA ASP A 483 -31.59 -12.43 -10.46
C ASP A 483 -31.70 -13.02 -9.04
N GLU A 484 -31.55 -12.17 -8.03
CA GLU A 484 -31.66 -12.52 -6.61
C GLU A 484 -33.07 -12.97 -6.19
N TYR A 485 -34.11 -12.64 -6.97
CA TYR A 485 -35.50 -13.04 -6.74
C TYR A 485 -35.87 -14.33 -7.48
N GLY A 486 -34.92 -14.93 -8.20
CA GLY A 486 -35.14 -16.14 -9.01
C GLY A 486 -35.92 -15.89 -10.30
N LYS A 487 -35.99 -14.64 -10.79
CA LYS A 487 -36.52 -14.28 -12.11
C LYS A 487 -35.42 -14.36 -13.17
N CYS A 488 -35.78 -14.74 -14.39
CA CYS A 488 -34.87 -14.92 -15.51
C CYS A 488 -34.91 -13.72 -16.44
N ALA A 489 -33.75 -13.27 -16.91
CA ALA A 489 -33.65 -12.31 -18.00
C ALA A 489 -34.31 -12.88 -19.26
N GLU A 490 -35.19 -12.11 -19.88
CA GLU A 490 -36.01 -12.48 -21.02
C GLU A 490 -35.92 -11.41 -22.11
N SER A 491 -35.64 -11.84 -23.34
CA SER A 491 -35.89 -11.05 -24.53
C SER A 491 -37.37 -11.16 -24.93
N VAL A 492 -38.06 -10.02 -25.01
CA VAL A 492 -39.53 -9.97 -25.20
C VAL A 492 -39.99 -10.05 -26.66
N SER A 493 -39.08 -9.96 -27.64
CA SER A 493 -39.46 -9.79 -29.06
C SER A 493 -38.32 -10.18 -30.01
N TYR A 494 -38.54 -10.10 -31.33
CA TYR A 494 -37.52 -10.35 -32.37
C TYR A 494 -36.92 -9.05 -32.95
N GLY A 495 -37.48 -7.89 -32.59
CA GLY A 495 -37.10 -6.56 -33.09
C GLY A 495 -35.74 -6.08 -32.59
N ASP A 496 -35.16 -5.12 -33.30
CA ASP A 496 -34.01 -4.36 -32.82
C ASP A 496 -34.49 -3.26 -31.88
N GLY A 497 -33.87 -3.14 -30.71
CA GLY A 497 -34.19 -2.11 -29.72
C GLY A 497 -35.24 -2.54 -28.69
N ASP A 498 -35.62 -3.81 -28.64
CA ASP A 498 -36.53 -4.31 -27.63
C ASP A 498 -35.84 -4.42 -26.28
N ASN A 499 -36.58 -4.19 -25.19
CA ASN A 499 -36.06 -4.29 -23.83
C ASN A 499 -35.77 -5.74 -23.44
N VAL A 500 -34.77 -5.92 -22.59
CA VAL A 500 -34.62 -7.12 -21.78
C VAL A 500 -35.41 -6.92 -20.47
N VAL A 501 -36.18 -7.92 -20.07
CA VAL A 501 -36.99 -7.88 -18.82
C VAL A 501 -36.62 -9.06 -17.92
N PHE A 502 -37.03 -9.05 -16.66
CA PHE A 502 -36.86 -10.15 -15.71
C PHE A 502 -38.23 -10.73 -15.35
N GLU A 503 -38.46 -11.97 -15.77
CA GLU A 503 -39.74 -12.68 -15.65
C GLU A 503 -39.59 -14.00 -14.91
N THR A 504 -40.70 -14.66 -14.57
CA THR A 504 -40.64 -16.00 -13.96
C THR A 504 -39.86 -16.97 -14.86
N CYS A 505 -38.86 -17.65 -14.29
CA CYS A 505 -38.03 -18.60 -15.03
C CYS A 505 -38.83 -19.78 -15.58
N ASN A 506 -38.72 -20.02 -16.88
CA ASN A 506 -39.23 -21.18 -17.60
C ASN A 506 -38.17 -21.64 -18.60
N SER A 507 -37.48 -22.74 -18.27
CA SER A 507 -36.39 -23.29 -19.10
C SER A 507 -36.81 -23.74 -20.50
N GLN A 508 -38.11 -23.87 -20.77
CA GLN A 508 -38.67 -24.20 -22.09
C GLN A 508 -39.07 -22.96 -22.90
N LYS A 509 -39.08 -21.77 -22.30
CA LYS A 509 -39.51 -20.53 -22.96
C LYS A 509 -38.35 -19.94 -23.77
N SER A 510 -38.53 -19.81 -25.08
CA SER A 510 -37.63 -19.07 -25.95
C SER A 510 -37.58 -17.60 -25.52
N GLY A 511 -36.40 -16.98 -25.54
CA GLY A 511 -36.17 -15.62 -25.07
C GLY A 511 -35.55 -15.56 -23.68
N GLN A 512 -35.67 -16.61 -22.87
CA GLN A 512 -35.02 -16.69 -21.55
C GLN A 512 -33.66 -17.39 -21.57
N LYS A 513 -33.30 -18.05 -22.67
CA LYS A 513 -32.02 -18.73 -22.82
C LYS A 513 -31.03 -17.80 -23.51
N TRP A 514 -29.82 -17.75 -22.97
CA TRP A 514 -28.75 -16.87 -23.43
C TRP A 514 -27.49 -17.68 -23.70
N LYS A 515 -26.93 -17.53 -24.89
CA LYS A 515 -25.63 -18.06 -25.24
C LYS A 515 -24.56 -17.08 -24.79
N LEU A 516 -23.54 -17.60 -24.09
CA LEU A 516 -22.38 -16.83 -23.65
C LEU A 516 -21.21 -17.14 -24.57
N GLU A 517 -20.76 -16.15 -25.35
CA GLU A 517 -19.62 -16.29 -26.25
C GLU A 517 -18.42 -15.52 -25.70
N ARG A 518 -17.37 -16.23 -25.32
CA ARG A 518 -16.15 -15.63 -24.74
C ARG A 518 -15.35 -14.91 -25.83
N MET A 519 -14.92 -13.69 -25.53
CA MET A 519 -14.18 -12.83 -26.46
C MET A 519 -12.66 -12.93 -26.31
N ASP A 520 -12.20 -13.44 -25.16
CA ASP A 520 -10.79 -13.72 -24.94
C ASP A 520 -10.47 -15.03 -25.69
N GLY A 521 -9.78 -14.93 -26.83
CA GLY A 521 -9.20 -16.10 -27.49
C GLY A 521 -8.44 -16.93 -26.46
N GLU A 522 -8.60 -18.25 -26.48
CA GLU A 522 -8.15 -19.19 -25.46
C GLU A 522 -6.74 -18.90 -24.90
N SER A 523 -6.66 -18.09 -23.85
CA SER A 523 -5.44 -17.90 -23.07
C SER A 523 -5.76 -18.03 -21.58
N ASN A 524 -4.85 -18.69 -20.86
CA ASN A 524 -4.97 -19.08 -19.46
C ASN A 524 -5.29 -17.90 -18.52
N PRO A 525 -6.17 -18.08 -17.52
CA PRO A 525 -6.45 -17.07 -16.51
C PRO A 525 -5.31 -17.07 -15.47
N GLY A 526 -4.28 -16.24 -15.68
CA GLY A 526 -3.14 -16.18 -14.77
C GLY A 526 -2.23 -14.95 -14.87
N SER A 527 -2.35 -14.12 -15.91
CA SER A 527 -1.59 -12.87 -16.00
C SER A 527 -2.51 -11.67 -15.76
N SER A 528 -2.28 -10.98 -14.65
CA SER A 528 -3.04 -9.78 -14.25
C SER A 528 -2.58 -8.52 -14.97
N VAL A 529 -2.37 -8.59 -16.29
CA VAL A 529 -2.09 -7.40 -17.08
C VAL A 529 -3.43 -6.98 -17.69
N GLU A 530 -4.07 -5.96 -17.09
CA GLU A 530 -5.20 -5.30 -17.74
C GLU A 530 -4.82 -4.97 -19.19
N PRO A 531 -5.64 -5.31 -20.20
CA PRO A 531 -5.39 -4.82 -21.55
C PRO A 531 -5.56 -3.30 -21.56
N ILE A 532 -4.43 -2.59 -21.61
CA ILE A 532 -4.38 -1.12 -21.45
C ILE A 532 -5.03 -0.38 -22.65
N LEU A 533 -5.27 -1.06 -23.78
CA LEU A 533 -6.01 -0.52 -24.92
C LEU A 533 -7.34 -1.28 -25.12
N PRO A 534 -8.37 -0.66 -25.72
CA PRO A 534 -9.52 -1.41 -26.22
C PRO A 534 -9.13 -2.23 -27.47
N ALA A 535 -9.73 -3.42 -27.63
CA ALA A 535 -9.65 -4.16 -28.88
C ALA A 535 -10.55 -3.50 -29.93
N GLY A 536 -10.11 -3.45 -31.19
CA GLY A 536 -10.85 -2.80 -32.26
C GLY A 536 -9.97 -2.05 -33.24
N ASP A 537 -10.61 -1.26 -34.10
CA ASP A 537 -10.00 -0.52 -35.18
C ASP A 537 -9.86 0.95 -34.78
N PHE A 538 -8.62 1.45 -34.74
CA PHE A 538 -8.34 2.79 -34.21
C PHE A 538 -7.40 3.58 -35.11
N SER A 539 -7.62 4.90 -35.12
CA SER A 539 -6.65 5.88 -35.55
C SER A 539 -5.81 6.34 -34.35
N PHE A 540 -4.49 6.27 -34.48
CA PHE A 540 -3.55 6.70 -33.46
C PHE A 540 -3.13 8.15 -33.72
N ARG A 541 -3.48 9.06 -32.81
CA ARG A 541 -3.23 10.50 -32.93
C ARG A 541 -2.19 10.95 -31.91
N SER A 542 -1.06 11.47 -32.37
CA SER A 542 0.00 12.00 -31.51
C SER A 542 -0.50 13.22 -30.76
N LYS A 543 -0.27 13.28 -29.45
CA LYS A 543 -0.70 14.40 -28.62
C LYS A 543 0.13 15.66 -28.87
N SER A 544 1.42 15.53 -29.18
CA SER A 544 2.29 16.67 -29.46
C SER A 544 1.88 17.46 -30.71
N SER A 545 1.46 16.78 -31.77
CA SER A 545 1.20 17.37 -33.08
C SER A 545 -0.29 17.38 -33.47
N ASN A 546 -1.14 16.64 -32.75
CA ASN A 546 -2.54 16.39 -33.11
C ASN A 546 -2.70 15.73 -34.50
N LYS A 547 -1.65 15.04 -34.98
CA LYS A 547 -1.59 14.33 -36.27
C LYS A 547 -1.72 12.82 -36.08
N CYS A 548 -2.23 12.14 -37.10
CA CYS A 548 -2.49 10.72 -37.11
C CYS A 548 -1.30 9.94 -37.67
N LEU A 549 -1.14 8.71 -37.20
CA LEU A 549 -0.19 7.73 -37.73
C LEU A 549 -0.67 7.25 -39.12
N ASN A 550 0.12 7.50 -40.16
CA ASN A 550 -0.24 7.29 -41.56
C ASN A 550 0.82 6.45 -42.29
N LEU A 551 0.39 5.71 -43.34
CA LEU A 551 1.32 5.14 -44.33
C LEU A 551 1.46 6.12 -45.47
N LYS A 552 2.68 6.25 -45.98
CA LYS A 552 2.87 6.80 -47.32
C LYS A 552 2.50 5.76 -48.36
N ILE A 553 1.59 6.09 -49.26
CA ILE A 553 1.24 5.27 -50.43
C ILE A 553 2.26 5.57 -51.53
N SER A 554 3.53 5.22 -51.35
CA SER A 554 4.48 5.22 -52.46
C SER A 554 4.40 3.87 -53.17
N ASN A 555 4.03 3.87 -54.46
CA ASN A 555 3.98 2.74 -55.41
C ASN A 555 4.33 1.37 -54.80
N LEU A 556 3.31 0.68 -54.27
CA LEU A 556 3.37 -0.64 -53.60
C LEU A 556 3.89 -1.81 -54.46
N SER A 557 4.46 -1.54 -55.62
CA SER A 557 5.06 -2.54 -56.49
C SER A 557 6.34 -1.97 -57.11
N ASP A 558 7.49 -2.43 -56.64
CA ASP A 558 8.58 -2.63 -57.58
C ASP A 558 8.16 -3.74 -58.56
N SER A 559 8.74 -3.75 -59.77
CA SER A 559 8.42 -4.75 -60.80
C SER A 559 8.76 -6.20 -60.39
N ASN A 560 9.33 -6.40 -59.20
CA ASN A 560 9.80 -7.68 -58.70
C ASN A 560 8.86 -8.27 -57.62
N GLY A 561 7.76 -7.59 -57.27
CA GLY A 561 6.78 -8.07 -56.31
C GLY A 561 7.28 -8.03 -54.86
N TYR A 562 8.40 -7.36 -54.57
CA TYR A 562 8.85 -7.13 -53.21
C TYR A 562 8.18 -5.85 -52.69
N GLN A 563 7.29 -6.02 -51.72
CA GLN A 563 6.74 -4.89 -50.98
C GLN A 563 7.87 -4.30 -50.11
N GLU A 564 8.48 -3.21 -50.58
CA GLU A 564 9.44 -2.46 -49.77
C GLU A 564 8.73 -1.91 -48.53
N TYR A 565 9.19 -2.31 -47.35
CA TYR A 565 8.60 -1.96 -46.07
C TYR A 565 8.56 -0.45 -45.87
N GLN A 566 7.39 0.15 -46.04
CA GLN A 566 7.23 1.60 -45.94
C GLN A 566 7.27 2.05 -44.47
N PRO A 567 8.03 3.10 -44.14
CA PRO A 567 8.01 3.68 -42.80
C PRO A 567 6.68 4.38 -42.51
N PHE A 568 6.27 4.39 -41.25
CA PHE A 568 5.15 5.20 -40.80
C PHE A 568 5.55 6.66 -40.57
N HIS A 569 4.64 7.56 -40.87
CA HIS A 569 4.79 8.99 -40.64
C HIS A 569 3.56 9.55 -39.92
N GLN A 570 3.68 10.77 -39.39
CA GLN A 570 2.51 11.52 -38.93
C GLN A 570 1.98 12.43 -40.05
N TRP A 571 0.65 12.53 -40.15
CA TRP A 571 -0.05 13.41 -41.09
C TRP A 571 -1.39 13.88 -40.51
N ASP A 572 -2.03 14.90 -41.09
CA ASP A 572 -3.31 15.43 -40.61
C ASP A 572 -4.44 14.36 -40.53
N CYS A 573 -5.35 14.52 -39.57
CA CYS A 573 -6.51 13.64 -39.37
C CYS A 573 -7.81 14.29 -39.89
N PRO A 574 -8.61 13.70 -40.78
CA PRO A 574 -8.28 12.59 -41.69
C PRO A 574 -7.46 13.08 -42.89
N SER A 575 -6.52 12.27 -43.37
CA SER A 575 -5.83 12.53 -44.64
C SER A 575 -6.44 11.70 -45.76
N THR A 576 -6.93 12.38 -46.80
CA THR A 576 -7.40 11.76 -48.04
C THR A 576 -6.69 12.38 -49.24
N ASN A 577 -5.39 12.67 -49.13
CA ASN A 577 -4.61 13.06 -50.30
C ASN A 577 -4.07 11.79 -50.98
N SER A 578 -3.74 11.88 -52.27
CA SER A 578 -3.35 10.72 -53.08
C SER A 578 -2.04 10.05 -52.65
N GLU A 579 -1.28 10.67 -51.75
CA GLU A 579 0.03 10.17 -51.29
C GLU A 579 0.00 9.51 -49.91
N TRP A 580 -1.07 9.73 -49.13
CA TRP A 580 -1.16 9.28 -47.74
C TRP A 580 -2.54 8.67 -47.45
N THR A 581 -2.55 7.45 -46.94
CA THR A 581 -3.76 6.83 -46.38
C THR A 581 -3.70 6.89 -44.88
N ASN A 582 -4.80 7.37 -44.27
CA ASN A 582 -5.11 7.10 -42.87
C ASN A 582 -4.98 5.61 -42.61
N ASN A 583 -3.95 5.23 -41.86
CA ASN A 583 -3.83 3.87 -41.37
C ASN A 583 -4.68 3.74 -40.13
N TYR A 584 -5.85 3.15 -40.30
CA TYR A 584 -6.53 2.50 -39.19
C TYR A 584 -5.77 1.23 -38.85
N LEU A 585 -5.43 1.11 -37.57
CA LEU A 585 -4.72 -0.03 -37.03
C LEU A 585 -5.68 -0.83 -36.13
N LYS A 586 -5.74 -2.12 -36.38
CA LYS A 586 -6.47 -3.09 -35.56
C LYS A 586 -5.59 -3.55 -34.41
N VAL A 587 -6.06 -3.38 -33.18
CA VAL A 587 -5.40 -3.89 -31.97
C VAL A 587 -5.76 -5.36 -31.80
N ARG A 588 -4.79 -6.26 -32.02
CA ARG A 588 -4.95 -7.71 -31.79
C ARG A 588 -4.16 -8.16 -30.56
N TYR A 589 -4.84 -8.74 -29.58
CA TYR A 589 -4.20 -9.27 -28.38
C TYR A 589 -3.49 -10.60 -28.63
N ASP A 590 -2.32 -10.76 -28.03
CA ASP A 590 -1.54 -11.99 -27.94
C ASP A 590 -1.04 -12.13 -26.51
N ASN A 591 -1.81 -12.87 -25.70
CA ASN A 591 -1.58 -13.08 -24.26
C ASN A 591 -1.38 -11.75 -23.51
N ASP A 592 -0.14 -11.46 -23.11
CA ASP A 592 0.24 -10.28 -22.31
C ASP A 592 0.68 -9.07 -23.16
N SER A 593 0.49 -9.16 -24.47
CA SER A 593 0.91 -8.15 -25.43
C SER A 593 -0.17 -7.93 -26.50
N PHE A 594 0.01 -6.94 -27.35
CA PHE A 594 -0.79 -6.77 -28.55
C PHE A 594 0.08 -6.49 -29.77
N LYS A 595 -0.51 -6.67 -30.94
CA LYS A 595 0.03 -6.30 -32.24
C LYS A 595 -0.89 -5.25 -32.86
N LEU A 596 -0.30 -4.31 -33.58
CA LEU A 596 -1.03 -3.32 -34.38
C LEU A 596 -0.98 -3.76 -35.83
N GLU A 597 -2.11 -4.22 -36.35
CA GLU A 597 -2.26 -4.67 -37.74
C GLU A 597 -2.87 -3.57 -38.59
N SER A 598 -2.28 -3.29 -39.75
CA SER A 598 -2.84 -2.42 -40.77
C SER A 598 -4.09 -3.03 -41.38
N LEU A 599 -5.21 -2.28 -41.35
CA LEU A 599 -6.45 -2.70 -42.02
C LEU A 599 -6.29 -2.87 -43.53
N PHE A 600 -5.29 -2.24 -44.14
CA PHE A 600 -5.11 -2.22 -45.60
C PHE A 600 -4.15 -3.29 -46.12
N SER A 601 -3.26 -3.82 -45.27
CA SER A 601 -2.16 -4.68 -45.74
C SER A 601 -2.02 -6.01 -45.00
N SER A 602 -2.80 -6.29 -43.95
CA SER A 602 -2.60 -7.45 -43.05
C SER A 602 -1.19 -7.54 -42.44
N LEU A 603 -0.40 -6.47 -42.61
CA LEU A 603 0.94 -6.32 -42.05
C LEU A 603 0.83 -5.66 -40.69
N CYS A 604 1.71 -6.04 -39.78
CA CYS A 604 1.79 -5.48 -38.45
C CYS A 604 2.99 -4.55 -38.28
N LEU A 605 2.89 -3.68 -37.28
CA LEU A 605 3.92 -2.73 -36.93
C LEU A 605 5.14 -3.42 -36.27
N LYS A 606 6.36 -3.07 -36.69
CA LYS A 606 7.62 -3.55 -36.10
C LYS A 606 8.62 -2.43 -35.90
N ASP A 607 9.34 -2.53 -34.79
CA ASP A 607 10.52 -1.74 -34.51
C ASP A 607 11.74 -2.25 -35.31
N ASN A 608 12.29 -1.41 -36.20
CA ASN A 608 13.49 -1.72 -36.99
C ASN A 608 14.70 -0.87 -36.58
N GLY A 609 14.77 -0.40 -35.33
CA GLY A 609 15.91 0.40 -34.87
C GLY A 609 15.76 1.88 -35.20
N SER A 610 15.81 2.23 -36.48
CA SER A 610 15.82 3.61 -36.97
C SER A 610 14.46 4.10 -37.49
N SER A 611 13.49 3.20 -37.66
CA SER A 611 12.16 3.47 -38.18
C SER A 611 11.14 2.46 -37.66
N VAL A 612 9.86 2.83 -37.75
CA VAL A 612 8.74 1.92 -37.57
C VAL A 612 8.30 1.47 -38.96
N VAL A 613 8.30 0.16 -39.19
CA VAL A 613 7.98 -0.43 -40.50
C VAL A 613 6.82 -1.41 -40.38
N GLN A 614 6.13 -1.64 -41.49
CA GLN A 614 5.20 -2.76 -41.61
C GLN A 614 5.98 -4.06 -41.85
N VAL A 615 5.54 -5.18 -41.30
CA VAL A 615 6.08 -6.53 -41.56
C VAL A 615 4.97 -7.57 -41.49
N ASN A 616 5.26 -8.83 -41.85
CA ASN A 616 4.34 -9.92 -41.55
C ASN A 616 4.03 -9.98 -40.05
N CYS A 617 2.77 -10.15 -39.66
CA CYS A 617 2.34 -10.20 -38.26
C CYS A 617 2.99 -11.30 -37.42
N LEU A 618 3.54 -12.35 -38.04
CA LEU A 618 4.34 -13.35 -37.34
C LEU A 618 5.69 -12.78 -36.85
N ASP A 619 6.27 -11.85 -37.61
CA ASP A 619 7.59 -11.24 -37.34
C ASP A 619 7.50 -9.89 -36.62
N ALA A 620 6.28 -9.47 -36.27
CA ALA A 620 5.98 -8.17 -35.71
C ALA A 620 6.42 -8.02 -34.25
N SER A 621 6.62 -6.77 -33.86
CA SER A 621 6.89 -6.38 -32.47
C SER A 621 5.75 -6.82 -31.55
N LYS A 622 6.10 -7.36 -30.38
CA LYS A 622 5.13 -7.56 -29.29
C LYS A 622 5.03 -6.25 -28.53
N LEU A 623 3.88 -5.60 -28.58
CA LEU A 623 3.68 -4.28 -28.01
C LEU A 623 2.95 -4.38 -26.66
N THR A 624 3.23 -3.43 -25.79
CA THR A 624 2.44 -3.10 -24.61
C THR A 624 2.09 -1.62 -24.65
N ALA A 625 1.14 -1.18 -23.84
CA ALA A 625 0.77 0.22 -23.71
C ALA A 625 0.85 0.61 -22.24
N VAL A 626 1.25 1.84 -21.95
CA VAL A 626 1.22 2.38 -20.59
C VAL A 626 0.44 3.69 -20.63
N LYS A 627 -0.54 3.85 -19.74
CA LYS A 627 -1.31 5.09 -19.64
C LYS A 627 -0.36 6.22 -19.19
N GLN A 628 -0.27 7.27 -19.98
CA GLN A 628 0.57 8.43 -19.70
C GLN A 628 -0.28 9.68 -19.90
N GLY A 629 -0.62 10.37 -18.80
CA GLY A 629 -1.53 11.52 -18.86
C GLY A 629 -2.92 11.15 -19.37
N SER A 630 -3.33 11.75 -20.49
CA SER A 630 -4.65 11.55 -21.12
C SER A 630 -4.60 10.59 -22.31
N GLY A 631 -3.41 10.07 -22.65
CA GLY A 631 -3.18 9.13 -23.73
C GLY A 631 -2.35 7.93 -23.26
N TYR A 632 -1.65 7.34 -24.22
CA TYR A 632 -0.93 6.08 -24.06
C TYR A 632 0.45 6.16 -24.68
N ALA A 633 1.46 5.65 -23.97
CA ALA A 633 2.76 5.34 -24.52
C ALA A 633 2.76 3.88 -25.00
N ILE A 634 3.02 3.66 -26.29
CA ILE A 634 3.04 2.32 -26.90
C ILE A 634 4.49 1.84 -26.89
N LYS A 635 4.78 0.79 -26.13
CA LYS A 635 6.13 0.29 -25.89
C LYS A 635 6.34 -1.06 -26.59
N ASP A 636 7.43 -1.19 -27.34
CA ASP A 636 7.90 -2.48 -27.83
C ASP A 636 8.53 -3.27 -26.67
N LEU A 637 8.02 -4.47 -26.40
CA LEU A 637 8.48 -5.30 -25.28
C LEU A 637 9.90 -5.83 -25.49
N VAL A 638 10.33 -5.98 -26.74
CA VAL A 638 11.65 -6.53 -27.07
C VAL A 638 12.73 -5.45 -26.92
N SER A 639 12.57 -4.29 -27.55
CA SER A 639 13.55 -3.22 -27.49
C SER A 639 13.41 -2.33 -26.24
N GLY A 640 12.26 -2.38 -25.58
CA GLY A 640 11.94 -1.52 -24.43
C GLY A 640 11.69 -0.06 -24.80
N ARG A 641 11.61 0.26 -26.10
CA ARG A 641 11.43 1.62 -26.63
C ARG A 641 9.96 1.94 -26.88
N CYS A 642 9.62 3.22 -26.91
CA CYS A 642 8.27 3.71 -27.12
C CYS A 642 8.07 4.36 -28.49
N LEU A 643 6.89 4.15 -29.08
CA LEU A 643 6.47 4.76 -30.32
C LEU A 643 6.47 6.28 -30.17
N ARG A 644 7.23 6.96 -31.02
CA ARG A 644 7.58 8.37 -30.88
C ARG A 644 7.58 9.08 -32.22
N THR A 645 7.09 10.31 -32.27
CA THR A 645 7.23 11.18 -33.44
C THR A 645 8.60 11.86 -33.45
N THR A 646 9.27 11.96 -34.61
CA THR A 646 10.58 12.65 -34.71
C THR A 646 10.45 14.18 -34.80
N GLY A 647 9.23 14.69 -34.99
CA GLY A 647 8.94 16.11 -35.18
C GLY A 647 7.44 16.42 -34.97
N TRP A 648 6.99 17.57 -35.46
CA TRP A 648 5.65 18.12 -35.22
C TRP A 648 4.85 18.36 -36.52
N GLY A 649 5.51 18.29 -37.68
CA GLY A 649 4.96 18.56 -39.00
C GLY A 649 4.46 17.31 -39.72
N ASN A 650 3.79 17.54 -40.84
CA ASN A 650 3.38 16.50 -41.78
C ASN A 650 4.61 15.83 -42.41
N GLY A 651 4.61 14.51 -42.47
CA GLY A 651 5.68 13.72 -43.09
C GLY A 651 6.86 13.45 -42.16
N ASP A 652 6.82 13.93 -40.91
CA ASP A 652 7.78 13.51 -39.90
C ASP A 652 7.64 12.02 -39.61
N LYS A 653 8.78 11.36 -39.42
CA LYS A 653 8.84 9.91 -39.20
C LYS A 653 8.29 9.56 -37.83
N VAL A 654 7.76 8.35 -37.74
CA VAL A 654 7.47 7.70 -36.46
C VAL A 654 8.50 6.60 -36.24
N VAL A 655 9.12 6.62 -35.06
CA VAL A 655 10.22 5.75 -34.66
C VAL A 655 9.94 5.14 -33.29
N PHE A 656 10.65 4.09 -32.90
CA PHE A 656 10.71 3.68 -31.50
C PHE A 656 11.91 4.34 -30.83
N GLY A 657 11.67 5.20 -29.84
CA GLY A 657 12.69 5.95 -29.09
C GLY A 657 12.63 5.69 -27.59
N ASN A 658 13.38 6.47 -26.80
CA ASN A 658 13.28 6.39 -25.34
C ASN A 658 11.85 6.68 -24.88
N CYS A 659 11.39 5.91 -23.88
CA CYS A 659 10.09 6.07 -23.23
C CYS A 659 10.09 7.24 -22.24
N ASP A 660 10.47 8.42 -22.72
CA ASP A 660 10.45 9.63 -21.91
C ASP A 660 9.00 10.09 -21.72
N ASN A 661 8.70 10.68 -20.56
CA ASN A 661 7.37 11.23 -20.24
C ASN A 661 7.09 12.54 -20.99
N ASP A 662 7.29 12.57 -22.30
CA ASP A 662 7.03 13.72 -23.15
C ASP A 662 5.80 13.52 -24.05
N THR A 663 5.35 14.60 -24.69
CA THR A 663 4.16 14.57 -25.54
C THR A 663 4.39 13.89 -26.89
N GLN A 664 5.64 13.61 -27.27
CA GLN A 664 5.97 12.93 -28.54
C GLN A 664 5.80 11.41 -28.43
N THR A 665 5.84 10.85 -27.21
CA THR A 665 5.57 9.44 -26.92
C THR A 665 4.11 9.17 -26.55
N GLU A 666 3.29 10.21 -26.35
CA GLU A 666 1.88 10.09 -25.96
C GLU A 666 0.93 10.07 -27.16
N TRP A 667 0.11 9.02 -27.27
CA TRP A 667 -0.86 8.79 -28.34
C TRP A 667 -2.28 8.71 -27.79
N THR A 668 -3.23 9.31 -28.51
CA THR A 668 -4.67 9.18 -28.26
C THR A 668 -5.28 8.26 -29.31
N LEU A 669 -6.27 7.46 -28.91
CA LEU A 669 -6.97 6.54 -29.80
C LEU A 669 -8.32 7.16 -30.15
N SER A 670 -8.64 7.20 -31.44
CA SER A 670 -9.98 7.52 -31.93
C SER A 670 -10.50 6.31 -32.71
N PRO A 671 -11.75 5.85 -32.48
CA PRO A 671 -12.34 4.78 -33.29
C PRO A 671 -12.21 5.09 -34.78
N ALA A 672 -11.95 4.06 -35.60
CA ALA A 672 -12.03 4.20 -37.04
C ALA A 672 -13.46 4.59 -37.41
N TYR A 673 -13.67 5.84 -37.84
CA TYR A 673 -14.94 6.26 -38.43
C TYR A 673 -15.01 5.62 -39.82
N ASN A 674 -15.98 4.72 -40.01
CA ASN A 674 -16.41 4.28 -41.34
C ASN A 674 -17.28 5.35 -41.98
#